data_AF-A0A2S5WGY5-F1
#
_entry.id   AF-A0A2S5WGY5-F1
#
_cell.length_a   1.000
_cell.length_b   1.000
_cell.length_c   1.000
_cell.angle_alpha   90.00
_cell.angle_beta   90.00
_cell.angle_gamma   90.00
#
_symmetry.space_group_name_H-M   'P 1'
#
loop_
_entity.id
_entity.type
_entity.pdbx_description
1 polymer ?
#
loop_
_entity_poly.entity_id
_entity_poly.type
_entity_poly.pdbx_seq_one_letter_code
_entity_poly.pdbx_strand_id
1 'polypeptide(L)'
;MTTRIRPFDAATDAERVARFINDHGTGPVVTGLPLDGASLLASIQETGVRLLLVAESRGKIVGTLGYARMSGRRVAPEGHLFAVMFVVERTLRGGFLVGELFTESFRRFPSLGLRTLRLEVDPANQRAFPLYVRVGFRNVSSPTPDEDGYLELVNHLPGISSALVPGEAGLVGPSAPGSETRSLREARAESLTGGVRIDGAGRTLVDYRLRIGTSRIEAVVDGQTGELVSGSVDGDPAETPDAELAPPSRAAHPPLRHELGGFSAELDAETGILTVRHRGRLGPLLVDAFPVCGDTPAGVRRPAVTRVCVSQHGGTWTTTSEHLTRVVSFRRGGIELNVTQSCGHLLTASPWSGFRDAELTVTARGRDERSAHVVRGIWPPEATDFEPAVGAAHTYEALGMRASWRERHSGIGIDVTGLASGAWRVEGPHLARISSTGTGTGTGTGTGTIAYRIEFRDGQQTRMPITTQTPPLPLPLPLPLPPRGLPTRAAHEAGVLTPAGGLDVSAATGLHAWRHRGIHVLDSSQPRSRSIGPLNRLPAAAWVASLRDRTTPDHGVEWASHDASFTLDGSSADGRRWGVQPNADFSAIDISLSDPTRAPGTDELAVFVFVPATAQHIDLGDGPDAKRLSIAGTPWRTWTRAFRFPTPAGDVLVEPRDGDHTEVLLRAGPGGVLATCLARPAGEDRLARWRLTIL
;
A
#
# COMPACT_ATOMS: atom_id res chain seq x y z
N MET A 1 -11.45 -0.48 40.07
CA MET A 1 -12.29 0.44 39.27
C MET A 1 -12.91 -0.39 38.15
N THR A 2 -14.23 -0.39 38.00
CA THR A 2 -14.91 -1.27 37.03
C THR A 2 -15.06 -0.57 35.68
N THR A 3 -14.19 -0.93 34.73
CA THR A 3 -14.40 -0.62 33.31
C THR A 3 -15.44 -1.58 32.76
N ARG A 4 -16.43 -1.06 32.03
CA ARG A 4 -17.45 -1.88 31.37
C ARG A 4 -17.10 -2.01 29.89
N ILE A 5 -16.94 -3.24 29.41
CA ILE A 5 -16.76 -3.53 27.98
C ILE A 5 -18.10 -4.04 27.44
N ARG A 6 -18.53 -3.47 26.31
CA ARG A 6 -19.80 -3.83 25.67
C ARG A 6 -19.73 -3.60 24.16
N PRO A 7 -20.64 -4.20 23.37
CA PRO A 7 -20.83 -3.81 21.98
C PRO A 7 -21.14 -2.31 21.84
N PHE A 8 -20.68 -1.75 20.74
CA PHE A 8 -21.01 -0.41 20.27
C PHE A 8 -22.51 -0.27 20.00
N ASP A 9 -23.07 0.85 20.44
CA ASP A 9 -24.44 1.27 20.15
C ASP A 9 -24.40 2.51 19.24
N ALA A 10 -24.87 2.35 18.01
CA ALA A 10 -24.86 3.40 17.00
C ALA A 10 -25.59 4.69 17.43
N ALA A 11 -26.66 4.57 18.22
CA ALA A 11 -27.46 5.71 18.62
C ALA A 11 -26.77 6.57 19.70
N THR A 12 -25.97 5.94 20.57
CA THR A 12 -25.43 6.59 21.77
C THR A 12 -23.91 6.77 21.74
N ASP A 13 -23.18 5.95 20.99
CA ASP A 13 -21.72 5.93 21.01
C ASP A 13 -21.07 6.60 19.80
N ALA A 14 -21.74 6.72 18.64
CA ALA A 14 -21.11 7.17 17.39
C ALA A 14 -20.30 8.47 17.55
N GLU A 15 -20.95 9.53 18.06
CA GLU A 15 -20.31 10.82 18.29
C GLU A 15 -19.24 10.80 19.40
N ARG A 16 -19.37 9.90 20.39
CA ARG A 16 -18.40 9.77 21.49
C ARG A 16 -17.14 9.04 21.04
N VAL A 17 -17.30 8.01 20.21
CA VAL A 17 -16.19 7.24 19.63
C VAL A 17 -15.46 8.08 18.58
N ALA A 18 -16.17 8.81 17.71
CA ALA A 18 -15.55 9.71 16.74
C ALA A 18 -14.64 10.74 17.43
N ARG A 19 -15.16 11.42 18.46
CA ARG A 19 -14.37 12.34 19.30
C ARG A 19 -13.18 11.65 19.97
N PHE A 20 -13.38 10.48 20.56
CA PHE A 20 -12.30 9.73 21.21
C PHE A 20 -11.15 9.39 20.24
N ILE A 21 -11.46 8.96 19.00
CA ILE A 21 -10.49 8.67 17.94
C ILE A 21 -9.73 9.95 17.53
N ASN A 22 -10.45 11.06 17.36
CA ASN A 22 -9.85 12.36 17.02
C ASN A 22 -8.90 12.86 18.11
N ASP A 23 -9.32 12.84 19.37
CA ASP A 23 -8.55 13.31 20.53
C ASP A 23 -7.23 12.53 20.69
N HIS A 24 -7.20 11.28 20.22
CA HIS A 24 -6.01 10.43 20.25
C HIS A 24 -5.06 10.66 19.07
N GLY A 25 -5.43 11.50 18.10
CA GLY A 25 -4.66 11.75 16.89
C GLY A 25 -4.58 10.51 15.99
N THR A 26 -5.66 9.73 15.93
CA THR A 26 -5.76 8.50 15.14
C THR A 26 -6.83 8.63 14.06
N GLY A 27 -6.72 7.86 12.98
CA GLY A 27 -7.66 7.96 11.86
C GLY A 27 -7.47 9.24 11.04
N PRO A 28 -8.52 9.75 10.37
CA PRO A 28 -8.41 10.78 9.34
C PRO A 28 -8.10 12.18 9.88
N VAL A 29 -8.17 12.40 11.19
CA VAL A 29 -7.75 13.67 11.82
C VAL A 29 -6.29 14.01 11.52
N VAL A 30 -5.43 13.00 11.32
CA VAL A 30 -4.01 13.19 10.99
C VAL A 30 -3.79 13.82 9.60
N THR A 31 -4.77 13.67 8.71
CA THR A 31 -4.81 14.30 7.38
C THR A 31 -5.73 15.51 7.34
N GLY A 32 -6.13 16.04 8.51
CA GLY A 32 -6.97 17.25 8.62
C GLY A 32 -8.46 17.00 8.42
N LEU A 33 -8.92 15.75 8.47
CA LEU A 33 -10.30 15.34 8.26
C LEU A 33 -10.87 14.71 9.55
N PRO A 34 -11.30 15.50 10.55
CA PRO A 34 -11.81 14.96 11.80
C PRO A 34 -13.09 14.14 11.58
N LEU A 35 -13.25 13.06 12.34
CA LEU A 35 -14.49 12.27 12.35
C LEU A 35 -15.60 12.96 13.13
N ASP A 36 -16.83 12.76 12.68
CA ASP A 36 -18.07 12.96 13.43
C ASP A 36 -18.84 11.62 13.52
N GLY A 37 -19.95 11.61 14.26
CA GLY A 37 -20.77 10.39 14.39
C GLY A 37 -21.27 9.84 13.06
N ALA A 38 -21.62 10.71 12.10
CA ALA A 38 -22.16 10.29 10.80
C ALA A 38 -21.09 9.64 9.91
N SER A 39 -19.93 10.27 9.79
CA SER A 39 -18.77 9.73 9.05
C SER A 39 -18.22 8.46 9.69
N LEU A 40 -18.24 8.33 11.02
CA LEU A 40 -17.90 7.07 11.69
C LEU A 40 -18.87 5.94 11.31
N LEU A 41 -20.18 6.19 11.38
CA LEU A 41 -21.19 5.18 11.01
C LEU A 41 -21.09 4.78 9.53
N ALA A 42 -20.87 5.75 8.64
CA ALA A 42 -20.62 5.47 7.24
C ALA A 42 -19.33 4.65 7.07
N SER A 43 -18.26 4.92 7.83
CA SER A 43 -17.02 4.14 7.76
C SER A 43 -17.21 2.71 8.27
N ILE A 44 -17.98 2.52 9.35
CA ILE A 44 -18.39 1.22 9.88
C ILE A 44 -19.12 0.41 8.81
N GLN A 45 -20.03 1.03 8.06
CA GLN A 45 -20.78 0.39 6.99
C GLN A 45 -19.87 0.07 5.79
N GLU A 46 -19.11 1.04 5.29
CA GLU A 46 -18.29 0.88 4.08
C GLU A 46 -17.15 -0.13 4.25
N THR A 47 -16.60 -0.26 5.46
CA THR A 47 -15.56 -1.25 5.78
C THR A 47 -16.12 -2.61 6.19
N GLY A 48 -17.45 -2.72 6.37
CA GLY A 48 -18.12 -3.95 6.77
C GLY A 48 -17.71 -4.40 8.18
N VAL A 49 -17.77 -3.49 9.16
CA VAL A 49 -17.51 -3.82 10.58
C VAL A 49 -18.54 -4.82 11.08
N ARG A 50 -18.07 -5.97 11.57
CA ARG A 50 -18.89 -7.07 12.09
C ARG A 50 -19.00 -7.07 13.61
N LEU A 51 -18.04 -6.47 14.29
CA LEU A 51 -18.03 -6.28 15.73
C LEU A 51 -17.24 -5.02 16.07
N LEU A 52 -17.82 -4.13 16.86
CA LEU A 52 -17.11 -3.02 17.48
C LEU A 52 -17.39 -3.06 18.98
N LEU A 53 -16.33 -3.17 19.77
CA LEU A 53 -16.39 -3.11 21.23
C LEU A 53 -15.98 -1.72 21.71
N VAL A 54 -16.67 -1.29 22.76
CA VAL A 54 -16.42 -0.04 23.47
C VAL A 54 -16.12 -0.37 24.94
N ALA A 55 -15.03 0.19 25.44
CA ALA A 55 -14.69 0.21 26.85
C ALA A 55 -15.09 1.56 27.45
N GLU A 56 -15.94 1.52 28.47
CA GLU A 56 -16.46 2.69 29.14
C GLU A 56 -16.07 2.70 30.62
N SER A 57 -15.56 3.84 31.09
CA SER A 57 -15.24 4.08 32.49
C SER A 57 -15.75 5.44 32.91
N ARG A 58 -16.55 5.48 33.99
CA ARG A 58 -17.17 6.72 34.53
C ARG A 58 -17.89 7.57 33.46
N GLY A 59 -18.64 6.92 32.58
CA GLY A 59 -19.39 7.61 31.52
C GLY A 59 -18.53 8.13 30.36
N LYS A 60 -17.25 7.73 30.28
CA LYS A 60 -16.34 8.11 29.19
C LYS A 60 -15.85 6.88 28.44
N ILE A 61 -15.77 7.01 27.12
CA ILE A 61 -15.07 6.05 26.27
C ILE A 61 -13.59 6.11 26.62
N VAL A 62 -13.01 4.97 26.97
CA VAL A 62 -11.58 4.84 27.31
C VAL A 62 -10.86 3.81 26.42
N GLY A 63 -11.60 3.14 25.53
CA GLY A 63 -11.03 2.29 24.51
C GLY A 63 -12.05 1.73 23.53
N THR A 64 -11.57 1.32 22.36
CA THR A 64 -12.33 0.70 21.27
C THR A 64 -11.53 -0.43 20.64
N LEU A 65 -12.23 -1.42 20.09
CA LEU A 65 -11.64 -2.50 19.29
C LEU A 65 -12.68 -2.99 18.29
N GLY A 66 -12.39 -2.84 17.00
CA GLY A 66 -13.26 -3.24 15.89
C GLY A 66 -12.72 -4.42 15.11
N TYR A 67 -13.62 -5.12 14.42
CA TYR A 67 -13.32 -6.16 13.45
C TYR A 67 -14.12 -5.96 12.18
N ALA A 68 -13.44 -5.81 11.05
CA ALA A 68 -14.05 -5.43 9.77
C ALA A 68 -13.66 -6.38 8.64
N ARG A 69 -14.51 -6.42 7.61
CA ARG A 69 -14.22 -7.13 6.37
C ARG A 69 -13.18 -6.41 5.52
N MET A 70 -12.92 -5.12 5.75
CA MET A 70 -11.93 -4.34 5.01
C MET A 70 -11.02 -3.51 5.93
N SER A 71 -9.73 -3.45 5.58
CA SER A 71 -8.71 -2.55 6.13
C SER A 71 -7.68 -2.26 5.03
N GLY A 72 -7.11 -1.06 4.99
CA GLY A 72 -6.09 -0.68 4.00
C GLY A 72 -6.57 -0.89 2.57
N ARG A 73 -7.88 -0.78 2.31
CA ARG A 73 -8.52 -1.07 1.00
C ARG A 73 -8.34 -2.51 0.52
N ARG A 74 -8.12 -3.46 1.44
CA ARG A 74 -8.08 -4.90 1.23
C ARG A 74 -9.29 -5.55 1.86
N VAL A 75 -10.02 -6.34 1.08
CA VAL A 75 -11.14 -7.13 1.58
C VAL A 75 -10.61 -8.48 2.06
N ALA A 76 -11.00 -8.84 3.28
CA ALA A 76 -10.70 -10.14 3.86
C ALA A 76 -11.54 -11.24 3.18
N PRO A 77 -10.95 -12.43 2.96
CA PRO A 77 -11.70 -13.62 2.56
C PRO A 77 -12.87 -13.95 3.49
N GLU A 78 -13.74 -14.86 3.08
CA GLU A 78 -14.76 -15.40 3.97
C GLU A 78 -14.12 -16.07 5.21
N GLY A 79 -14.79 -15.97 6.36
CA GLY A 79 -14.24 -16.43 7.63
C GLY A 79 -13.04 -15.64 8.15
N HIS A 80 -12.62 -14.55 7.48
CA HIS A 80 -11.51 -13.70 7.89
C HIS A 80 -12.01 -12.28 8.25
N LEU A 81 -11.40 -11.64 9.25
CA LEU A 81 -11.64 -10.24 9.60
C LEU A 81 -10.35 -9.52 9.95
N PHE A 82 -10.25 -8.24 9.59
CA PHE A 82 -9.20 -7.34 10.05
C PHE A 82 -9.56 -6.77 11.41
N ALA A 83 -8.60 -6.74 12.34
CA ALA A 83 -8.69 -5.93 13.55
C ALA A 83 -8.46 -4.46 13.19
N VAL A 84 -9.45 -3.61 13.46
CA VAL A 84 -9.49 -2.19 13.09
C VAL A 84 -9.92 -1.33 14.29
N MET A 85 -9.81 0.00 14.18
CA MET A 85 -10.30 0.95 15.19
C MET A 85 -9.83 0.65 16.63
N PHE A 86 -8.62 0.10 16.78
CA PHE A 86 -8.05 -0.25 18.07
C PHE A 86 -7.37 0.97 18.71
N VAL A 87 -8.11 1.67 19.57
CA VAL A 87 -7.64 2.86 20.27
C VAL A 87 -7.88 2.67 21.75
N VAL A 88 -6.87 2.90 22.59
CA VAL A 88 -6.99 2.82 24.05
C VAL A 88 -6.34 4.05 24.67
N GLU A 89 -7.01 4.58 25.69
CA GLU A 89 -6.56 5.71 26.51
C GLU A 89 -5.11 5.50 26.95
N ARG A 90 -4.24 6.50 26.73
CA ARG A 90 -2.79 6.35 26.88
C ARG A 90 -2.38 5.84 28.26
N THR A 91 -3.07 6.27 29.31
CA THR A 91 -2.82 5.88 30.71
C THR A 91 -3.21 4.43 31.02
N LEU A 92 -4.03 3.79 30.19
CA LEU A 92 -4.57 2.45 30.42
C LEU A 92 -3.91 1.36 29.55
N ARG A 93 -3.04 1.73 28.60
CA ARG A 93 -2.38 0.80 27.66
C ARG A 93 -1.52 -0.27 28.32
N GLY A 94 -0.96 0.01 29.51
CA GLY A 94 -0.16 -0.93 30.28
C GLY A 94 -0.95 -1.78 31.29
N GLY A 95 -2.27 -1.58 31.38
CA GLY A 95 -3.15 -2.28 32.31
C GLY A 95 -3.85 -3.52 31.71
N PHE A 96 -4.83 -4.05 32.43
CA PHE A 96 -5.60 -5.22 32.02
C PHE A 96 -6.59 -4.98 30.88
N LEU A 97 -6.96 -3.72 30.62
CA LEU A 97 -8.03 -3.35 29.67
C LEU A 97 -7.82 -3.92 28.26
N VAL A 98 -6.58 -3.88 27.75
CA VAL A 98 -6.26 -4.45 26.43
C VAL A 98 -6.55 -5.94 26.41
N GLY A 99 -6.13 -6.67 27.45
CA GLY A 99 -6.40 -8.10 27.59
C GLY A 99 -7.89 -8.39 27.72
N GLU A 100 -8.64 -7.58 28.47
CA GLU A 100 -10.10 -7.72 28.61
C GLU A 100 -10.84 -7.48 27.30
N LEU A 101 -10.45 -6.48 26.51
CA LEU A 101 -11.00 -6.22 25.17
C LEU A 101 -10.80 -7.43 24.25
N PHE A 102 -9.57 -7.97 24.19
CA PHE A 102 -9.30 -9.17 23.38
C PHE A 102 -10.11 -10.38 23.86
N THR A 103 -10.12 -10.66 25.18
CA THR A 103 -10.90 -11.76 25.75
C THR A 103 -12.38 -11.66 25.36
N GLU A 104 -12.96 -10.47 25.47
CA GLU A 104 -14.37 -10.25 25.16
C GLU A 104 -14.67 -10.40 23.65
N SER A 105 -13.73 -10.02 22.79
CA SER A 105 -13.81 -10.30 21.35
C SER A 105 -13.75 -11.80 21.04
N PHE A 106 -12.77 -12.52 21.61
CA PHE A 106 -12.56 -13.95 21.36
C PHE A 106 -13.81 -14.79 21.70
N ARG A 107 -14.55 -14.43 22.75
CA ARG A 107 -15.82 -15.08 23.11
C ARG A 107 -16.89 -14.99 22.01
N ARG A 108 -16.83 -13.99 21.14
CA ARG A 108 -17.83 -13.74 20.08
C ARG A 108 -17.43 -14.31 18.73
N PHE A 109 -16.15 -14.61 18.51
CA PHE A 109 -15.65 -15.10 17.22
C PHE A 109 -16.37 -16.34 16.69
N PRO A 110 -16.74 -17.35 17.52
CA PRO A 110 -17.51 -18.49 17.02
C PRO A 110 -18.85 -18.07 16.41
N SER A 111 -19.57 -17.15 17.05
CA SER A 111 -20.86 -16.63 16.54
C SER A 111 -20.75 -15.81 15.25
N LEU A 112 -19.53 -15.33 14.94
CA LEU A 112 -19.21 -14.60 13.72
C LEU A 112 -18.68 -15.51 12.60
N GLY A 113 -18.53 -16.82 12.85
CA GLY A 113 -17.90 -17.75 11.90
C GLY A 113 -16.43 -17.43 11.64
N LEU A 114 -15.75 -16.74 12.56
CA LEU A 114 -14.40 -16.26 12.35
C LEU A 114 -13.36 -17.38 12.52
N ARG A 115 -12.52 -17.57 11.51
CA ARG A 115 -11.43 -18.56 11.47
C ARG A 115 -10.05 -17.90 11.51
N THR A 116 -9.89 -16.73 10.87
CA THR A 116 -8.62 -16.02 10.80
C THR A 116 -8.78 -14.54 11.13
N LEU A 117 -7.92 -14.02 11.99
CA LEU A 117 -7.74 -12.59 12.20
C LEU A 117 -6.59 -12.06 11.35
N ARG A 118 -6.78 -10.86 10.82
CA ARG A 118 -5.75 -10.08 10.12
C ARG A 118 -5.53 -8.77 10.83
N LEU A 119 -4.35 -8.19 10.70
CA LEU A 119 -4.02 -6.91 11.31
C LEU A 119 -3.03 -6.17 10.42
N GLU A 120 -3.29 -4.88 10.18
CA GLU A 120 -2.32 -3.97 9.61
C GLU A 120 -1.61 -3.23 10.73
N VAL A 121 -0.29 -3.32 10.76
CA VAL A 121 0.53 -2.73 11.83
C VAL A 121 1.57 -1.79 11.24
N ASP A 122 1.65 -0.59 11.80
CA ASP A 122 2.78 0.32 11.58
C ASP A 122 4.02 -0.27 12.28
N PRO A 123 5.09 -0.62 11.54
CA PRO A 123 6.33 -1.10 12.11
C PRO A 123 6.99 -0.15 13.11
N ALA A 124 6.64 1.14 13.09
CA ALA A 124 7.07 2.08 14.12
C ALA A 124 6.55 1.76 15.51
N ASN A 125 5.46 0.99 15.61
CA ASN A 125 4.95 0.51 16.86
C ASN A 125 5.66 -0.77 17.35
N GLN A 126 6.99 -0.79 17.37
CA GLN A 126 7.80 -1.95 17.78
C GLN A 126 7.45 -2.46 19.18
N ARG A 127 6.94 -1.58 20.06
CA ARG A 127 6.53 -1.94 21.43
C ARG A 127 5.34 -2.90 21.45
N ALA A 128 4.51 -2.91 20.42
CA ALA A 128 3.34 -3.79 20.31
C ALA A 128 3.67 -5.15 19.67
N PHE A 129 4.80 -5.29 18.98
CA PHE A 129 5.17 -6.53 18.28
C PHE A 129 5.21 -7.77 19.19
N PRO A 130 5.84 -7.73 20.38
CA PRO A 130 5.82 -8.88 21.29
C PRO A 130 4.40 -9.28 21.73
N LEU A 131 3.49 -8.31 21.84
CA LEU A 131 2.08 -8.59 22.14
C LEU A 131 1.42 -9.34 20.98
N TYR A 132 1.62 -8.89 19.74
CA TYR A 132 1.05 -9.54 18.56
C TYR A 132 1.55 -10.98 18.41
N VAL A 133 2.86 -11.20 18.54
CA VAL A 133 3.46 -12.56 18.50
C VAL A 133 2.87 -13.44 19.59
N ARG A 134 2.75 -12.92 20.82
CA ARG A 134 2.19 -13.66 21.98
C ARG A 134 0.75 -14.11 21.76
N VAL A 135 -0.08 -13.29 21.10
CA VAL A 135 -1.49 -13.63 20.84
C VAL A 135 -1.69 -14.37 19.52
N GLY A 136 -0.61 -14.82 18.87
CA GLY A 136 -0.65 -15.72 17.70
C GLY A 136 -0.50 -15.04 16.34
N PHE A 137 -0.25 -13.73 16.26
CA PHE A 137 -0.03 -13.09 14.96
C PHE A 137 1.34 -13.42 14.40
N ARG A 138 1.39 -13.65 13.08
CA ARG A 138 2.59 -13.93 12.30
C ARG A 138 2.60 -13.13 11.01
N ASN A 139 3.78 -12.75 10.55
CA ASN A 139 3.96 -12.25 9.20
C ASN A 139 4.20 -13.43 8.25
N VAL A 140 3.17 -13.77 7.49
CA VAL A 140 3.18 -14.80 6.44
C VAL A 140 3.35 -14.21 5.05
N SER A 141 3.43 -12.88 4.97
CA SER A 141 3.50 -12.11 3.75
C SER A 141 4.90 -11.52 3.60
N SER A 142 5.02 -10.35 2.96
CA SER A 142 6.30 -9.67 2.85
C SER A 142 6.79 -9.14 4.19
N PRO A 143 8.08 -9.26 4.51
CA PRO A 143 8.66 -8.60 5.67
C PRO A 143 8.77 -7.07 5.50
N THR A 144 8.56 -6.55 4.29
CA THR A 144 8.63 -5.12 3.98
C THR A 144 7.26 -4.45 4.06
N PRO A 145 7.15 -3.25 4.68
CA PRO A 145 5.92 -2.48 4.70
C PRO A 145 5.51 -2.04 3.31
N ASP A 146 4.21 -2.06 3.06
CA ASP A 146 3.59 -1.72 1.79
C ASP A 146 3.61 -0.20 1.48
N GLU A 147 3.00 0.25 0.38
CA GLU A 147 2.98 1.67 -0.01
C GLU A 147 2.41 2.62 1.05
N ASP A 148 1.45 2.14 1.84
CA ASP A 148 0.82 2.91 2.92
C ASP A 148 1.63 2.84 4.23
N GLY A 149 2.67 2.00 4.30
CA GLY A 149 3.59 1.87 5.41
C GLY A 149 3.22 0.80 6.43
N TYR A 150 2.34 -0.14 6.08
CA TYR A 150 1.86 -1.17 6.99
C TYR A 150 2.41 -2.56 6.65
N LEU A 151 2.56 -3.38 7.69
CA LEU A 151 2.73 -4.83 7.58
C LEU A 151 1.40 -5.53 7.84
N GLU A 152 1.05 -6.50 7.01
CA GLU A 152 -0.09 -7.38 7.26
C GLU A 152 0.36 -8.61 8.08
N LEU A 153 -0.28 -8.80 9.24
CA LEU A 153 -0.10 -9.97 10.08
C LEU A 153 -1.37 -10.83 10.08
N VAL A 154 -1.21 -12.14 10.21
CA VAL A 154 -2.32 -13.10 10.27
C VAL A 154 -2.28 -13.89 11.58
N ASN A 155 -3.45 -14.30 12.08
CA ASN A 155 -3.60 -15.12 13.27
C ASN A 155 -4.70 -16.15 13.03
N HIS A 156 -4.32 -17.44 13.01
CA HIS A 156 -5.21 -18.56 12.72
C HIS A 156 -5.72 -19.28 13.98
N LEU A 157 -5.40 -18.76 15.18
CA LEU A 157 -5.85 -19.36 16.44
C LEU A 157 -7.38 -19.53 16.55
N PRO A 158 -8.24 -18.61 16.04
CA PRO A 158 -9.69 -18.83 16.08
C PRO A 158 -10.12 -20.10 15.33
N GLY A 159 -9.55 -20.36 14.15
CA GLY A 159 -9.80 -21.54 13.33
C GLY A 159 -9.28 -22.83 13.97
N ILE A 160 -8.05 -22.79 14.52
CA ILE A 160 -7.43 -23.92 15.23
C ILE A 160 -8.27 -24.29 16.46
N SER A 161 -8.67 -23.32 17.29
CA SER A 161 -9.50 -23.54 18.47
C SER A 161 -10.86 -24.15 18.10
N SER A 162 -11.47 -23.65 17.03
CA SER A 162 -12.76 -24.16 16.55
C SER A 162 -12.68 -25.59 15.99
N ALA A 163 -11.53 -25.99 15.43
CA ALA A 163 -11.32 -27.31 14.85
C ALA A 163 -10.89 -28.36 15.87
N LEU A 164 -9.97 -28.01 16.78
CA LEU A 164 -9.31 -28.99 17.67
C LEU A 164 -9.93 -29.09 19.06
N VAL A 165 -10.60 -28.04 19.55
CA VAL A 165 -11.22 -28.05 20.88
C VAL A 165 -12.64 -27.47 20.82
N PRO A 166 -13.55 -28.08 20.04
CA PRO A 166 -14.92 -27.58 19.90
C PRO A 166 -15.66 -27.66 21.24
N GLY A 167 -16.05 -26.52 21.80
CA GLY A 167 -16.83 -26.45 23.05
C GLY A 167 -16.07 -25.90 24.27
N GLU A 168 -14.74 -25.79 24.21
CA GLU A 168 -14.02 -24.89 25.12
C GLU A 168 -14.27 -23.45 24.68
N ALA A 169 -15.39 -22.90 25.13
CA ALA A 169 -15.81 -21.52 24.89
C ALA A 169 -14.85 -20.54 25.60
N GLY A 170 -13.68 -20.35 25.02
CA GLY A 170 -12.68 -19.43 25.53
C GLY A 170 -11.30 -19.78 25.06
N LEU A 171 -10.90 -19.20 23.91
CA LEU A 171 -9.51 -18.78 23.79
C LEU A 171 -9.21 -17.96 25.04
N VAL A 172 -8.43 -18.56 25.95
CA VAL A 172 -8.10 -17.93 27.21
C VAL A 172 -7.26 -16.72 26.87
N GLY A 173 -7.88 -15.54 26.85
CA GLY A 173 -7.17 -14.30 26.53
C GLY A 173 -5.92 -14.15 27.41
N PRO A 174 -4.94 -13.35 26.99
CA PRO A 174 -3.58 -13.31 27.57
C PRO A 174 -3.51 -12.85 29.05
N SER A 175 -4.64 -12.79 29.75
CA SER A 175 -4.80 -12.30 31.12
C SER A 175 -5.68 -13.19 32.02
N ALA A 176 -6.20 -14.33 31.54
CA ALA A 176 -6.96 -15.21 32.43
C ALA A 176 -6.04 -16.15 33.25
N PRO A 177 -6.36 -16.43 34.53
CA PRO A 177 -5.60 -17.36 35.34
C PRO A 177 -5.64 -18.76 34.70
N GLY A 178 -4.47 -19.30 34.36
CA GLY A 178 -4.33 -20.56 33.64
C GLY A 178 -4.03 -20.43 32.14
N SER A 179 -4.04 -19.23 31.55
CA SER A 179 -3.52 -18.97 30.20
C SER A 179 -1.99 -18.97 30.22
N GLU A 180 -1.37 -20.12 29.97
CA GLU A 180 0.03 -20.13 29.53
C GLU A 180 0.07 -20.11 27.99
N THR A 181 -0.43 -19.03 27.40
CA THR A 181 0.02 -18.62 26.06
C THR A 181 1.49 -18.18 26.17
N ARG A 182 2.41 -19.15 26.30
CA ARG A 182 3.87 -19.03 26.53
C ARG A 182 4.31 -18.05 27.62
N SER A 183 5.28 -18.45 28.45
CA SER A 183 5.87 -17.52 29.41
C SER A 183 6.44 -16.29 28.67
N LEU A 184 6.26 -15.09 29.25
CA LEU A 184 6.78 -13.82 28.73
C LEU A 184 8.28 -13.83 28.38
N ARG A 185 9.04 -14.84 28.83
CA ARG A 185 10.47 -15.00 28.54
C ARG A 185 10.76 -15.65 27.18
N GLU A 186 9.95 -16.62 26.75
CA GLU A 186 10.17 -17.33 25.47
C GLU A 186 9.67 -16.53 24.27
N ALA A 187 8.49 -15.89 24.39
CA ALA A 187 7.92 -15.06 23.32
C ALA A 187 8.72 -13.77 23.05
N ARG A 188 9.55 -13.31 23.99
CA ARG A 188 10.45 -12.15 23.79
C ARG A 188 11.57 -12.42 22.79
N ALA A 189 11.88 -13.69 22.51
CA ALA A 189 12.92 -14.09 21.58
C ALA A 189 12.41 -14.35 20.15
N GLU A 190 11.09 -14.41 19.94
CA GLU A 190 10.51 -14.74 18.63
C GLU A 190 10.26 -13.50 17.77
N SER A 191 10.68 -13.58 16.51
CA SER A 191 10.36 -12.59 15.48
C SER A 191 8.90 -12.72 15.01
N LEU A 192 8.40 -11.73 14.28
CA LEU A 192 7.09 -11.83 13.61
C LEU A 192 6.98 -13.01 12.63
N THR A 193 8.11 -13.55 12.19
CA THR A 193 8.22 -14.72 11.30
C THR A 193 8.47 -16.03 12.05
N GLY A 194 8.51 -16.02 13.38
CA GLY A 194 8.76 -17.22 14.19
C GLY A 194 7.69 -18.30 13.95
N GLY A 195 8.11 -19.51 13.59
CA GLY A 195 7.21 -20.61 13.24
C GLY A 195 6.60 -20.52 11.83
N VAL A 196 7.00 -19.53 11.01
CA VAL A 196 6.65 -19.48 9.58
C VAL A 196 7.73 -20.18 8.77
N ARG A 197 7.34 -21.11 7.91
CA ARG A 197 8.25 -21.84 7.01
C ARG A 197 7.64 -22.02 5.64
N ILE A 198 8.49 -22.22 4.63
CA ILE A 198 8.06 -22.53 3.27
C ILE A 198 8.36 -24.02 3.03
N ASP A 199 7.38 -24.78 2.54
CA ASP A 199 7.57 -26.19 2.19
C ASP A 199 8.23 -26.37 0.81
N GLY A 200 8.55 -27.61 0.43
CA GLY A 200 9.17 -27.90 -0.86
C GLY A 200 8.33 -27.55 -2.10
N ALA A 201 7.03 -27.29 -1.92
CA ALA A 201 6.10 -26.86 -2.97
C ALA A 201 5.91 -25.33 -3.00
N GLY A 202 6.60 -24.58 -2.13
CA GLY A 202 6.48 -23.12 -2.04
C GLY A 202 5.30 -22.65 -1.19
N ARG A 203 4.59 -23.54 -0.50
CA ARG A 203 3.48 -23.14 0.39
C ARG A 203 4.03 -22.60 1.70
N THR A 204 3.45 -21.49 2.14
CA THR A 204 3.78 -20.90 3.45
C THR A 204 2.98 -21.61 4.53
N LEU A 205 3.65 -22.19 5.51
CA LEU A 205 3.06 -22.90 6.63
C LEU A 205 3.38 -22.16 7.94
N VAL A 206 2.46 -22.25 8.89
CA VAL A 206 2.61 -21.65 10.22
C VAL A 206 2.45 -22.72 11.29
N ASP A 207 3.52 -22.90 12.07
CA ASP A 207 3.57 -23.85 13.18
C ASP A 207 3.15 -23.15 14.50
N TYR A 208 2.13 -23.69 15.14
CA TYR A 208 1.59 -23.23 16.41
C TYR A 208 1.84 -24.28 17.51
N ARG A 209 2.36 -23.84 18.65
CA ARG A 209 2.45 -24.64 19.89
C ARG A 209 1.95 -23.80 21.05
N LEU A 210 0.82 -24.20 21.64
CA LEU A 210 0.13 -23.40 22.64
C LEU A 210 -0.69 -24.26 23.60
N ARG A 211 -1.16 -23.64 24.69
CA ARG A 211 -2.07 -24.24 25.66
C ARG A 211 -3.40 -23.49 25.62
N ILE A 212 -4.50 -24.20 25.35
CA ILE A 212 -5.88 -23.69 25.48
C ILE A 212 -6.52 -24.44 26.64
N GLY A 213 -7.03 -23.72 27.63
CA GLY A 213 -7.54 -24.36 28.84
C GLY A 213 -6.45 -25.22 29.50
N THR A 214 -6.75 -26.51 29.71
CA THR A 214 -5.78 -27.49 30.21
C THR A 214 -5.03 -28.23 29.11
N SER A 215 -5.49 -28.14 27.85
CA SER A 215 -4.98 -28.94 26.74
C SER A 215 -3.81 -28.28 26.02
N ARG A 216 -2.79 -29.09 25.72
CA ARG A 216 -1.65 -28.73 24.88
C ARG A 216 -1.99 -28.99 23.42
N ILE A 217 -1.86 -27.97 22.59
CA ILE A 217 -2.15 -28.02 21.16
C ILE A 217 -0.87 -27.80 20.37
N GLU A 218 -0.62 -28.68 19.41
CA GLU A 218 0.35 -28.47 18.34
C GLU A 218 -0.41 -28.49 17.01
N ALA A 219 -0.23 -27.48 16.17
CA ALA A 219 -0.96 -27.34 14.92
C ALA A 219 -0.07 -26.74 13.83
N VAL A 220 -0.22 -27.24 12.61
CA VAL A 220 0.37 -26.68 11.40
C VAL A 220 -0.78 -26.25 10.50
N VAL A 221 -0.76 -25.00 10.06
CA VAL A 221 -1.78 -24.46 9.15
C VAL A 221 -1.14 -23.87 7.90
N ASP A 222 -1.89 -23.82 6.81
CA ASP A 222 -1.55 -23.00 5.65
C ASP A 222 -1.61 -21.52 6.05
N GLY A 223 -0.53 -20.78 5.81
CA GLY A 223 -0.40 -19.39 6.23
C GLY A 223 -1.29 -18.41 5.45
N GLN A 224 -1.79 -18.79 4.28
CA GLN A 224 -2.67 -17.93 3.48
C GLN A 224 -4.15 -18.22 3.76
N THR A 225 -4.52 -19.50 3.75
CA THR A 225 -5.92 -19.94 3.92
C THR A 225 -6.31 -20.18 5.37
N GLY A 226 -5.34 -20.48 6.24
CA GLY A 226 -5.61 -20.90 7.62
C GLY A 226 -6.14 -22.32 7.76
N GLU A 227 -6.12 -23.11 6.68
CA GLU A 227 -6.53 -24.52 6.70
C GLU A 227 -5.58 -25.35 7.57
N LEU A 228 -6.14 -26.26 8.37
CA LEU A 228 -5.37 -27.14 9.25
C LEU A 228 -4.72 -28.26 8.42
N VAL A 229 -3.38 -28.25 8.36
CA VAL A 229 -2.58 -29.27 7.66
C VAL A 229 -2.31 -30.47 8.57
N SER A 230 -2.02 -30.21 9.85
CA SER A 230 -1.90 -31.25 10.87
C SER A 230 -2.15 -30.67 12.26
N GLY A 231 -2.59 -31.50 13.20
CA GLY A 231 -2.82 -31.07 14.58
C GLY A 231 -2.79 -32.22 15.58
N SER A 232 -2.45 -31.92 16.82
CA SER A 232 -2.57 -32.83 17.96
C SER A 232 -3.06 -32.10 19.22
N VAL A 233 -3.77 -32.83 20.07
CA VAL A 233 -4.26 -32.37 21.38
C VAL A 233 -3.72 -33.33 22.43
N ASP A 234 -2.96 -32.80 23.39
CA ASP A 234 -2.34 -33.56 24.48
C ASP A 234 -1.46 -34.75 24.02
N GLY A 235 -0.93 -34.65 22.80
CA GLY A 235 -0.10 -35.67 22.15
C GLY A 235 -0.87 -36.62 21.24
N ASP A 236 -2.20 -36.64 21.33
CA ASP A 236 -3.04 -37.45 20.46
C ASP A 236 -3.29 -36.71 19.13
N PRO A 237 -3.02 -37.35 17.98
CA PRO A 237 -3.26 -36.74 16.67
C PRO A 237 -4.75 -36.48 16.50
N ALA A 238 -5.10 -35.25 16.15
CA ALA A 238 -6.47 -34.93 15.80
C ALA A 238 -6.77 -35.46 14.39
N GLU A 239 -8.00 -35.93 14.17
CA GLU A 239 -8.49 -36.13 12.82
C GLU A 239 -8.49 -34.77 12.12
N THR A 240 -7.53 -34.58 11.22
CA THR A 240 -7.66 -33.55 10.22
C THR A 240 -8.86 -33.92 9.37
N PRO A 241 -9.80 -33.00 9.10
CA PRO A 241 -10.69 -33.18 7.96
C PRO A 241 -9.79 -33.59 6.79
N ASP A 242 -10.16 -34.62 6.02
CA ASP A 242 -9.47 -34.90 4.75
C ASP A 242 -9.30 -33.55 4.09
N ALA A 243 -8.05 -33.09 3.95
CA ALA A 243 -7.77 -31.79 3.38
C ALA A 243 -8.51 -31.81 2.06
N GLU A 244 -9.61 -31.06 1.97
CA GLU A 244 -10.42 -31.00 0.78
C GLU A 244 -9.51 -30.23 -0.15
N LEU A 245 -8.65 -31.00 -0.84
CA LEU A 245 -7.50 -30.55 -1.61
C LEU A 245 -7.91 -29.25 -2.23
N ALA A 246 -7.39 -28.13 -1.67
CA ALA A 246 -7.81 -26.79 -2.04
C ALA A 246 -8.01 -26.83 -3.55
N PRO A 247 -9.24 -26.57 -4.06
CA PRO A 247 -9.65 -27.01 -5.38
C PRO A 247 -8.51 -26.67 -6.32
N PRO A 248 -7.93 -27.67 -7.00
CA PRO A 248 -6.64 -27.54 -7.67
C PRO A 248 -6.69 -26.24 -8.43
N SER A 249 -5.75 -25.32 -8.14
CA SER A 249 -5.66 -23.98 -8.74
C SER A 249 -6.18 -24.10 -10.16
N ARG A 250 -7.45 -23.71 -10.38
CA ARG A 250 -8.10 -24.00 -11.65
C ARG A 250 -7.19 -23.35 -12.68
N ALA A 251 -6.82 -24.10 -13.72
CA ALA A 251 -5.94 -23.58 -14.75
C ALA A 251 -6.48 -22.21 -15.14
N ALA A 252 -5.70 -21.16 -14.84
CA ALA A 252 -6.17 -19.79 -14.94
C ALA A 252 -6.73 -19.62 -16.35
N HIS A 253 -8.04 -19.38 -16.46
CA HIS A 253 -8.63 -19.14 -17.76
C HIS A 253 -7.95 -17.89 -18.32
N PRO A 254 -7.44 -17.92 -19.56
CA PRO A 254 -6.82 -16.75 -20.14
C PRO A 254 -7.84 -15.60 -20.12
N PRO A 255 -7.45 -14.38 -19.72
CA PRO A 255 -8.37 -13.26 -19.66
C PRO A 255 -8.93 -12.96 -21.05
N LEU A 256 -10.18 -12.51 -21.11
CA LEU A 256 -10.72 -11.94 -22.35
C LEU A 256 -9.98 -10.64 -22.64
N ARG A 257 -9.61 -10.41 -23.90
CA ARG A 257 -8.81 -9.25 -24.30
C ARG A 257 -9.45 -8.52 -25.48
N HIS A 258 -9.39 -7.19 -25.43
CA HIS A 258 -9.83 -6.32 -26.51
C HIS A 258 -8.83 -5.17 -26.71
N GLU A 259 -8.39 -4.96 -27.95
CA GLU A 259 -7.40 -3.94 -28.31
C GLU A 259 -8.09 -2.64 -28.78
N LEU A 260 -7.61 -1.50 -28.29
CA LEU A 260 -8.20 -0.16 -28.46
C LEU A 260 -7.09 0.85 -28.81
N GLY A 261 -6.39 0.61 -29.92
CA GLY A 261 -5.26 1.43 -30.34
C GLY A 261 -4.02 1.17 -29.49
N GLY A 262 -3.48 2.20 -28.81
CA GLY A 262 -2.39 2.04 -27.83
C GLY A 262 -2.80 1.32 -26.54
N PHE A 263 -4.11 1.13 -26.32
CA PHE A 263 -4.69 0.57 -25.10
C PHE A 263 -5.15 -0.88 -25.31
N SER A 264 -5.10 -1.67 -24.23
CA SER A 264 -5.71 -3.00 -24.18
C SER A 264 -6.59 -3.12 -22.94
N ALA A 265 -7.81 -3.62 -23.11
CA ALA A 265 -8.69 -4.00 -22.02
C ALA A 265 -8.62 -5.52 -21.81
N GLU A 266 -8.53 -5.94 -20.56
CA GLU A 266 -8.44 -7.34 -20.13
C GLU A 266 -9.50 -7.61 -19.06
N LEU A 267 -10.34 -8.64 -19.24
CA LEU A 267 -11.32 -9.07 -18.26
C LEU A 267 -10.96 -10.46 -17.75
N ASP A 268 -10.71 -10.53 -16.44
CA ASP A 268 -10.53 -11.80 -15.73
C ASP A 268 -11.87 -12.55 -15.68
N ALA A 269 -11.88 -13.77 -16.23
CA ALA A 269 -13.11 -14.56 -16.40
C ALA A 269 -13.63 -15.18 -15.10
N GLU A 270 -12.81 -15.27 -14.05
CA GLU A 270 -13.16 -15.89 -12.77
C GLU A 270 -13.65 -14.85 -11.76
N THR A 271 -12.95 -13.71 -11.71
CA THR A 271 -13.19 -12.64 -10.72
C THR A 271 -13.96 -11.47 -11.28
N GLY A 272 -14.03 -11.33 -12.61
CA GLY A 272 -14.65 -10.19 -13.26
C GLY A 272 -13.85 -8.90 -13.07
N ILE A 273 -12.55 -8.95 -12.77
CA ILE A 273 -11.74 -7.73 -12.71
C ILE A 273 -11.45 -7.26 -14.14
N LEU A 274 -11.80 -6.01 -14.44
CA LEU A 274 -11.48 -5.35 -15.71
C LEU A 274 -10.22 -4.51 -15.54
N THR A 275 -9.18 -4.79 -16.31
CA THR A 275 -7.91 -4.07 -16.29
C THR A 275 -7.70 -3.38 -17.63
N VAL A 276 -7.28 -2.10 -17.62
CA VAL A 276 -6.87 -1.39 -18.84
C VAL A 276 -5.40 -1.03 -18.75
N ARG A 277 -4.67 -1.32 -19.82
CA ARG A 277 -3.23 -1.07 -19.96
C ARG A 277 -2.96 -0.21 -21.19
N HIS A 278 -1.79 0.40 -21.22
CA HIS A 278 -1.28 1.09 -22.39
C HIS A 278 0.15 0.61 -22.69
N ARG A 279 0.46 0.34 -23.95
CA ARG A 279 1.76 -0.23 -24.38
C ARG A 279 2.99 0.59 -23.98
N GLY A 280 2.84 1.91 -23.85
CA GLY A 280 3.90 2.84 -23.46
C GLY A 280 3.95 3.14 -21.97
N ARG A 281 3.19 2.43 -21.13
CA ARG A 281 3.12 2.68 -19.68
C ARG A 281 3.38 1.42 -18.88
N LEU A 282 4.00 1.61 -17.73
CA LEU A 282 4.28 0.53 -16.81
C LEU A 282 3.10 0.27 -15.87
N GLY A 283 2.56 -0.95 -15.94
CA GLY A 283 1.44 -1.39 -15.11
C GLY A 283 0.06 -1.04 -15.71
N PRO A 284 -1.02 -1.36 -14.98
CA PRO A 284 -2.36 -0.98 -15.38
C PRO A 284 -2.59 0.53 -15.20
N LEU A 285 -3.34 1.16 -16.10
CA LEU A 285 -3.83 2.53 -15.96
C LEU A 285 -5.13 2.58 -15.15
N LEU A 286 -5.91 1.52 -15.24
CA LEU A 286 -7.18 1.34 -14.56
C LEU A 286 -7.31 -0.12 -14.14
N VAL A 287 -7.83 -0.33 -12.92
CA VAL A 287 -8.34 -1.62 -12.45
C VAL A 287 -9.75 -1.39 -11.91
N ASP A 288 -10.75 -1.91 -12.60
CA ASP A 288 -12.16 -1.90 -12.17
C ASP A 288 -12.55 -3.29 -11.66
N ALA A 289 -12.49 -3.45 -10.33
CA ALA A 289 -12.98 -4.63 -9.66
C ALA A 289 -14.48 -4.84 -9.92
N PHE A 290 -14.95 -6.08 -9.88
CA PHE A 290 -16.37 -6.35 -10.05
C PHE A 290 -17.18 -5.59 -8.96
N PRO A 291 -18.25 -4.87 -9.32
CA PRO A 291 -19.05 -4.09 -8.38
C PRO A 291 -19.58 -4.94 -7.21
N VAL A 292 -19.87 -4.28 -6.09
CA VAL A 292 -20.37 -4.93 -4.86
C VAL A 292 -21.73 -4.38 -4.45
N CYS A 293 -22.49 -5.18 -3.72
CA CYS A 293 -23.80 -4.80 -3.19
C CYS A 293 -23.90 -5.08 -1.68
N GLY A 294 -24.63 -4.21 -0.98
CA GLY A 294 -24.96 -4.39 0.44
C GLY A 294 -23.73 -4.27 1.34
N ASP A 295 -23.56 -5.23 2.25
CA ASP A 295 -22.54 -5.20 3.29
C ASP A 295 -21.15 -5.67 2.80
N THR A 296 -20.99 -5.95 1.51
CA THR A 296 -19.71 -6.34 0.92
C THR A 296 -18.87 -5.10 0.63
N PRO A 297 -17.68 -4.93 1.26
CA PRO A 297 -16.84 -3.77 1.02
C PRO A 297 -16.24 -3.75 -0.40
N ALA A 298 -16.11 -2.55 -0.96
CA ALA A 298 -15.46 -2.32 -2.27
C ALA A 298 -13.97 -1.97 -2.10
N GLY A 299 -13.14 -2.96 -1.76
CA GLY A 299 -11.68 -2.78 -1.67
C GLY A 299 -11.02 -2.75 -3.05
N VAL A 300 -9.92 -1.97 -3.18
CA VAL A 300 -9.21 -1.78 -4.46
C VAL A 300 -7.81 -2.38 -4.52
N ARG A 301 -7.14 -2.52 -3.37
CA ARG A 301 -5.82 -3.16 -3.31
C ARG A 301 -5.94 -4.68 -3.37
N ARG A 302 -6.95 -5.20 -2.66
CA ARG A 302 -7.41 -6.59 -2.71
C ARG A 302 -8.93 -6.59 -2.71
N PRO A 303 -9.61 -6.75 -3.86
CA PRO A 303 -11.07 -6.70 -3.93
C PRO A 303 -11.71 -7.92 -3.26
N ALA A 304 -13.01 -7.84 -2.99
CA ALA A 304 -13.79 -8.98 -2.56
C ALA A 304 -13.75 -10.08 -3.62
N VAL A 305 -13.60 -11.34 -3.20
CA VAL A 305 -13.68 -12.48 -4.13
C VAL A 305 -15.14 -12.69 -4.48
N THR A 306 -15.53 -12.31 -5.68
CA THR A 306 -16.85 -12.56 -6.25
C THR A 306 -16.69 -13.53 -7.41
N ARG A 307 -17.31 -14.71 -7.32
CA ARG A 307 -17.38 -15.63 -8.45
C ARG A 307 -18.36 -15.07 -9.47
N VAL A 308 -17.93 -15.00 -10.72
CA VAL A 308 -18.74 -14.49 -11.81
C VAL A 308 -18.82 -15.47 -12.97
N CYS A 309 -19.87 -15.33 -13.77
CA CYS A 309 -19.96 -15.92 -15.09
C CYS A 309 -19.71 -14.83 -16.13
N VAL A 310 -18.88 -15.13 -17.14
CA VAL A 310 -18.59 -14.19 -18.22
C VAL A 310 -19.10 -14.74 -19.55
N SER A 311 -19.82 -13.90 -20.30
CA SER A 311 -20.22 -14.18 -21.69
C SER A 311 -19.82 -13.03 -22.61
N GLN A 312 -19.55 -13.34 -23.88
CA GLN A 312 -19.17 -12.38 -24.90
C GLN A 312 -20.09 -12.50 -26.11
N HIS A 313 -20.80 -11.41 -26.44
CA HIS A 313 -21.68 -11.35 -27.61
C HIS A 313 -21.62 -9.95 -28.23
N GLY A 314 -21.53 -9.88 -29.57
CA GLY A 314 -21.69 -8.62 -30.31
C GLY A 314 -20.74 -7.48 -29.90
N GLY A 315 -19.49 -7.79 -29.53
CA GLY A 315 -18.53 -6.77 -29.09
C GLY A 315 -18.85 -6.19 -27.70
N THR A 316 -19.52 -6.96 -26.85
CA THR A 316 -19.81 -6.62 -25.46
C THR A 316 -19.40 -7.80 -24.57
N TRP A 317 -18.89 -7.50 -23.38
CA TRP A 317 -18.66 -8.48 -22.32
C TRP A 317 -19.72 -8.31 -21.24
N THR A 318 -20.37 -9.41 -20.88
CA THR A 318 -21.35 -9.44 -19.80
C THR A 318 -20.80 -10.31 -18.68
N THR A 319 -20.71 -9.73 -17.49
CA THR A 319 -20.28 -10.41 -16.27
C THR A 319 -21.45 -10.46 -15.31
N THR A 320 -21.85 -11.64 -14.87
CA THR A 320 -22.97 -11.85 -13.94
C THR A 320 -22.52 -12.54 -12.66
N SER A 321 -23.13 -12.13 -11.55
CA SER A 321 -23.13 -12.84 -10.27
C SER A 321 -24.58 -13.10 -9.85
N GLU A 322 -24.82 -13.58 -8.62
CA GLU A 322 -26.17 -13.85 -8.11
C GLU A 322 -27.11 -12.62 -8.19
N HIS A 323 -26.60 -11.42 -7.86
CA HIS A 323 -27.43 -10.22 -7.76
C HIS A 323 -27.03 -9.08 -8.68
N LEU A 324 -25.89 -9.21 -9.39
CA LEU A 324 -25.31 -8.13 -10.18
C LEU A 324 -25.06 -8.58 -11.61
N THR A 325 -25.39 -7.69 -12.56
CA THR A 325 -24.99 -7.82 -13.96
C THR A 325 -24.20 -6.59 -14.35
N ARG A 326 -22.97 -6.78 -14.83
CA ARG A 326 -22.16 -5.73 -15.45
C ARG A 326 -22.02 -6.00 -16.94
N VAL A 327 -22.32 -4.99 -17.74
CA VAL A 327 -22.15 -4.99 -19.19
C VAL A 327 -21.04 -4.00 -19.54
N VAL A 328 -20.02 -4.48 -20.24
CA VAL A 328 -18.88 -3.69 -20.75
C VAL A 328 -19.00 -3.62 -22.27
N SER A 329 -19.35 -2.45 -22.79
CA SER A 329 -19.48 -2.21 -24.23
C SER A 329 -18.29 -1.40 -24.76
N PHE A 330 -17.70 -1.89 -25.85
CA PHE A 330 -16.59 -1.21 -26.50
C PHE A 330 -17.12 -0.13 -27.45
N ARG A 331 -16.57 1.08 -27.33
CA ARG A 331 -16.87 2.22 -28.20
C ARG A 331 -15.59 2.67 -28.90
N ARG A 332 -15.73 3.50 -29.94
CA ARG A 332 -14.56 4.10 -30.58
C ARG A 332 -13.81 4.98 -29.56
N GLY A 333 -12.60 4.56 -29.20
CA GLY A 333 -11.74 5.30 -28.27
C GLY A 333 -12.10 5.17 -26.78
N GLY A 334 -12.89 4.17 -26.38
CA GLY A 334 -13.28 4.03 -24.98
C GLY A 334 -14.11 2.79 -24.66
N ILE A 335 -14.50 2.68 -23.39
CA ILE A 335 -15.39 1.64 -22.86
C ILE A 335 -16.54 2.28 -22.10
N GLU A 336 -17.72 1.67 -22.17
CA GLU A 336 -18.90 2.05 -21.40
C GLU A 336 -19.31 0.90 -20.50
N LEU A 337 -19.56 1.20 -19.24
CA LEU A 337 -19.91 0.23 -18.21
C LEU A 337 -21.31 0.54 -17.70
N ASN A 338 -22.15 -0.49 -17.65
CA ASN A 338 -23.47 -0.44 -17.05
C ASN A 338 -23.61 -1.60 -16.08
N VAL A 339 -23.97 -1.30 -14.83
CA VAL A 339 -24.14 -2.24 -13.74
C VAL A 339 -25.56 -2.11 -13.23
N THR A 340 -26.29 -3.23 -13.22
CA THR A 340 -27.62 -3.33 -12.64
C THR A 340 -27.62 -4.32 -11.48
N GLN A 341 -28.49 -4.07 -10.51
CA GLN A 341 -28.60 -4.89 -9.30
C GLN A 341 -30.06 -5.27 -8.99
N SER A 342 -30.22 -6.45 -8.38
CA SER A 342 -31.51 -6.97 -7.89
C SER A 342 -31.57 -7.17 -6.37
N CYS A 343 -30.48 -6.91 -5.65
CA CYS A 343 -30.35 -7.10 -4.20
C CYS A 343 -31.10 -6.03 -3.36
N GLY A 344 -31.51 -4.90 -3.93
CA GLY A 344 -32.21 -3.83 -3.22
C GLY A 344 -31.35 -3.01 -2.25
N HIS A 345 -30.05 -3.29 -2.17
CA HIS A 345 -29.11 -2.58 -1.28
C HIS A 345 -28.25 -1.55 -2.05
N LEU A 346 -27.37 -0.84 -1.33
CA LEU A 346 -26.41 0.07 -1.93
C LEU A 346 -25.50 -0.68 -2.91
N LEU A 347 -25.48 -0.23 -4.16
CA LEU A 347 -24.57 -0.71 -5.20
C LEU A 347 -23.34 0.20 -5.23
N THR A 348 -22.13 -0.37 -5.27
CA THR A 348 -20.88 0.40 -5.30
C THR A 348 -19.91 -0.14 -6.36
N ALA A 349 -19.33 0.77 -7.15
CA ALA A 349 -18.19 0.53 -8.01
C ALA A 349 -17.03 1.42 -7.56
N SER A 350 -15.80 0.91 -7.59
CA SER A 350 -14.62 1.66 -7.11
C SER A 350 -13.40 1.45 -8.01
N PRO A 351 -13.47 1.86 -9.30
CA PRO A 351 -12.33 1.76 -10.20
C PRO A 351 -11.09 2.51 -9.65
N TRP A 352 -9.96 1.82 -9.69
CA TRP A 352 -8.66 2.29 -9.20
C TRP A 352 -7.83 2.94 -10.31
N SER A 353 -7.11 4.01 -9.95
CA SER A 353 -6.22 4.75 -10.84
C SER A 353 -4.79 4.26 -10.72
N GLY A 354 -4.22 3.83 -11.84
CA GLY A 354 -2.78 3.53 -11.96
C GLY A 354 -1.92 4.72 -12.35
N PHE A 355 -2.53 5.91 -12.46
CA PHE A 355 -1.79 7.14 -12.74
C PHE A 355 -0.96 7.56 -11.53
N ARG A 356 0.31 7.85 -11.80
CA ARG A 356 1.30 8.24 -10.80
C ARG A 356 1.64 9.73 -10.96
N ASP A 357 2.26 10.12 -12.07
CA ASP A 357 2.59 11.51 -12.42
C ASP A 357 1.52 12.14 -13.32
N ALA A 358 0.36 12.46 -12.74
CA ALA A 358 -0.80 12.94 -13.48
C ALA A 358 -1.46 14.17 -12.85
N GLU A 359 -2.18 14.91 -13.68
CA GLU A 359 -3.15 15.92 -13.27
C GLU A 359 -4.53 15.28 -13.16
N LEU A 360 -5.24 15.64 -12.10
CA LEU A 360 -6.65 15.31 -11.88
C LEU A 360 -7.48 16.57 -12.09
N THR A 361 -8.31 16.56 -13.12
CA THR A 361 -9.33 17.58 -13.38
C THR A 361 -10.71 17.02 -13.10
N VAL A 362 -11.48 17.72 -12.28
CA VAL A 362 -12.86 17.37 -11.93
C VAL A 362 -13.78 18.49 -12.36
N THR A 363 -14.78 18.14 -13.16
CA THR A 363 -15.82 19.06 -13.66
C THR A 363 -17.19 18.49 -13.30
N ALA A 364 -17.99 19.25 -12.56
CA ALA A 364 -19.32 18.84 -12.11
C ALA A 364 -20.33 19.96 -12.31
N ARG A 365 -21.60 19.62 -12.54
CA ARG A 365 -22.66 20.62 -12.72
C ARG A 365 -22.80 21.47 -11.45
N GLY A 366 -22.78 22.80 -11.62
CA GLY A 366 -22.98 23.75 -10.52
C GLY A 366 -21.81 23.86 -9.54
N ARG A 367 -20.63 23.34 -9.90
CA ARG A 367 -19.38 23.56 -9.16
C ARG A 367 -18.30 24.04 -10.11
N ASP A 368 -17.36 24.80 -9.57
CA ASP A 368 -16.19 25.22 -10.32
C ASP A 368 -15.32 24.01 -10.68
N GLU A 369 -14.72 24.06 -11.87
CA GLU A 369 -13.73 23.08 -12.27
C GLU A 369 -12.53 23.13 -11.32
N ARG A 370 -12.08 21.96 -10.88
CA ARG A 370 -10.88 21.84 -10.05
C ARG A 370 -9.87 20.96 -10.77
N SER A 371 -8.74 21.55 -11.15
CA SER A 371 -7.61 20.86 -11.78
C SER A 371 -6.33 21.08 -10.99
N ALA A 372 -5.61 19.99 -10.69
CA ALA A 372 -4.28 20.06 -10.11
C ALA A 372 -3.50 18.75 -10.27
N HIS A 373 -2.17 18.84 -10.23
CA HIS A 373 -1.27 17.69 -10.03
C HIS A 373 -1.72 16.85 -8.84
N VAL A 374 -1.75 15.53 -9.02
CA VAL A 374 -2.19 14.55 -8.03
C VAL A 374 -1.20 14.50 -6.87
N VAL A 375 -1.67 14.96 -5.71
CA VAL A 375 -0.95 14.90 -4.44
C VAL A 375 -1.92 14.28 -3.44
N ARG A 376 -1.80 12.97 -3.22
CA ARG A 376 -2.69 12.24 -2.30
C ARG A 376 -2.49 12.79 -0.88
N GLY A 377 -3.60 13.07 -0.20
CA GLY A 377 -3.64 13.80 1.06
C GLY A 377 -3.95 15.30 0.91
N ILE A 378 -3.87 15.85 -0.31
CA ILE A 378 -4.24 17.24 -0.64
C ILE A 378 -5.32 17.26 -1.73
N TRP A 379 -5.01 16.67 -2.88
CA TRP A 379 -5.91 16.51 -4.01
C TRP A 379 -5.51 15.28 -4.84
N PRO A 380 -6.23 14.16 -4.73
CA PRO A 380 -7.41 13.96 -3.88
C PRO A 380 -7.06 13.85 -2.38
N PRO A 381 -8.02 14.12 -1.48
CA PRO A 381 -7.84 13.86 -0.05
C PRO A 381 -7.67 12.36 0.23
N GLU A 382 -7.01 12.02 1.34
CA GLU A 382 -6.76 10.64 1.73
C GLU A 382 -7.16 10.42 3.19
N ALA A 383 -8.06 9.45 3.40
CA ALA A 383 -8.63 9.06 4.68
C ALA A 383 -8.79 7.54 4.71
N THR A 384 -7.69 6.80 4.56
CA THR A 384 -7.72 5.32 4.49
C THR A 384 -8.51 4.72 5.65
N ASP A 385 -9.44 3.81 5.33
CA ASP A 385 -10.40 3.14 6.24
C ASP A 385 -11.49 4.04 6.84
N PHE A 386 -11.44 5.33 6.54
CA PHE A 386 -12.40 6.34 6.96
C PHE A 386 -12.77 7.25 5.79
N GLU A 387 -12.82 6.70 4.58
CA GLU A 387 -13.11 7.41 3.34
C GLU A 387 -14.34 8.34 3.43
N PRO A 388 -15.45 7.96 4.10
CA PRO A 388 -16.59 8.87 4.33
C PRO A 388 -16.26 10.20 5.03
N ALA A 389 -15.17 10.27 5.80
CA ALA A 389 -14.72 11.49 6.50
C ALA A 389 -14.30 12.61 5.53
N VAL A 390 -14.01 12.29 4.27
CA VAL A 390 -13.76 13.28 3.22
C VAL A 390 -14.97 14.22 3.03
N GLY A 391 -16.18 13.71 3.26
CA GLY A 391 -17.40 14.49 3.34
C GLY A 391 -17.92 15.06 2.00
N ALA A 392 -18.97 15.86 2.09
CA ALA A 392 -19.74 16.38 0.95
C ALA A 392 -18.94 17.34 0.04
N ALA A 393 -17.82 17.88 0.51
CA ALA A 393 -16.95 18.75 -0.28
C ALA A 393 -16.36 18.02 -1.49
N HIS A 394 -16.14 16.71 -1.39
CA HIS A 394 -15.60 15.88 -2.47
C HIS A 394 -16.56 14.78 -2.94
N THR A 395 -17.84 14.89 -2.57
CA THR A 395 -18.92 14.06 -3.12
C THR A 395 -19.78 14.90 -4.07
N TYR A 396 -20.05 14.33 -5.23
CA TYR A 396 -20.72 14.96 -6.36
C TYR A 396 -21.89 14.09 -6.82
N GLU A 397 -22.87 14.69 -7.50
CA GLU A 397 -23.86 13.92 -8.26
C GLU A 397 -23.14 13.22 -9.42
N ALA A 398 -23.31 11.90 -9.55
CA ALA A 398 -22.61 11.10 -10.53
C ALA A 398 -23.04 11.43 -11.97
N LEU A 399 -24.32 11.73 -12.19
CA LEU A 399 -24.83 12.02 -13.53
C LEU A 399 -24.20 13.30 -14.11
N GLY A 400 -23.45 13.15 -15.20
CA GLY A 400 -22.77 14.26 -15.88
C GLY A 400 -21.49 14.73 -15.18
N MET A 401 -21.08 14.11 -14.08
CA MET A 401 -19.76 14.30 -13.49
C MET A 401 -18.67 13.83 -14.45
N ARG A 402 -17.58 14.59 -14.54
CA ARG A 402 -16.39 14.19 -15.30
C ARG A 402 -15.13 14.29 -14.44
N ALA A 403 -14.32 13.23 -14.45
CA ALA A 403 -12.97 13.21 -13.89
C ALA A 403 -11.97 12.85 -14.99
N SER A 404 -10.97 13.70 -15.21
CA SER A 404 -9.90 13.50 -16.19
C SER A 404 -8.59 13.28 -15.48
N TRP A 405 -7.91 12.17 -15.81
CA TRP A 405 -6.58 11.82 -15.32
C TRP A 405 -5.63 11.88 -16.50
N ARG A 406 -4.65 12.79 -16.46
CA ARG A 406 -3.76 13.01 -17.60
C ARG A 406 -2.32 13.18 -17.16
N GLU A 407 -1.43 12.42 -17.79
CA GLU A 407 0.01 12.63 -17.64
C GLU A 407 0.46 13.77 -18.52
N ARG A 408 1.09 14.78 -17.92
CA ARG A 408 1.53 15.97 -18.66
C ARG A 408 2.59 15.62 -19.71
N HIS A 409 3.53 14.74 -19.37
CA HIS A 409 4.67 14.42 -20.24
C HIS A 409 4.30 13.51 -21.42
N SER A 410 3.61 12.40 -21.18
CA SER A 410 3.24 11.45 -22.23
C SER A 410 1.98 11.88 -23.00
N GLY A 411 1.15 12.74 -22.40
CA GLY A 411 -0.17 13.08 -22.88
C GLY A 411 -1.19 11.94 -22.74
N ILE A 412 -0.78 10.79 -22.21
CA ILE A 412 -1.66 9.63 -21.99
C ILE A 412 -2.65 9.99 -20.88
N GLY A 413 -3.91 9.62 -21.06
CA GLY A 413 -4.94 9.93 -20.09
C GLY A 413 -6.22 9.15 -20.23
N ILE A 414 -7.05 9.25 -19.21
CA ILE A 414 -8.38 8.66 -19.13
C ILE A 414 -9.37 9.75 -18.68
N ASP A 415 -10.46 9.90 -19.43
CA ASP A 415 -11.62 10.69 -19.02
C ASP A 415 -12.73 9.74 -18.56
N VAL A 416 -13.23 9.90 -17.33
CA VAL A 416 -14.37 9.13 -16.81
C VAL A 416 -15.58 10.05 -16.66
N THR A 417 -16.71 9.67 -17.24
CA THR A 417 -17.97 10.42 -17.18
C THR A 417 -19.09 9.56 -16.60
N GLY A 418 -19.78 10.05 -15.58
CA GLY A 418 -20.95 9.36 -15.02
C GLY A 418 -22.19 9.52 -15.89
N LEU A 419 -22.88 8.40 -16.15
CA LEU A 419 -24.02 8.30 -17.07
C LEU A 419 -25.35 8.02 -16.35
N ALA A 420 -25.33 7.74 -15.04
CA ALA A 420 -26.50 7.51 -14.22
C ALA A 420 -26.41 8.31 -12.91
N SER A 421 -27.56 8.54 -12.28
CA SER A 421 -27.62 9.22 -10.99
C SER A 421 -27.04 8.38 -9.86
N GLY A 422 -26.56 9.06 -8.82
CA GLY A 422 -25.89 8.45 -7.68
C GLY A 422 -24.85 9.39 -7.09
N ALA A 423 -24.08 8.91 -6.12
CA ALA A 423 -22.99 9.66 -5.53
C ALA A 423 -21.65 9.28 -6.17
N TRP A 424 -20.85 10.27 -6.50
CA TRP A 424 -19.46 10.12 -6.94
C TRP A 424 -18.53 10.77 -5.93
N ARG A 425 -17.67 10.00 -5.27
CA ARG A 425 -16.68 10.50 -4.31
C ARG A 425 -15.27 10.46 -4.89
N VAL A 426 -14.53 11.56 -4.71
CA VAL A 426 -13.13 11.72 -5.15
C VAL A 426 -12.21 11.58 -3.95
N GLU A 427 -11.45 10.49 -3.88
CA GLU A 427 -10.59 10.17 -2.74
C GLU A 427 -9.44 9.22 -3.11
N GLY A 428 -8.34 9.30 -2.35
CA GLY A 428 -7.26 8.33 -2.36
C GLY A 428 -6.73 7.99 -3.77
N PRO A 429 -6.58 6.70 -4.11
CA PRO A 429 -6.13 6.28 -5.43
C PRO A 429 -7.29 6.00 -6.42
N HIS A 430 -8.53 6.36 -6.11
CA HIS A 430 -9.68 5.99 -6.95
C HIS A 430 -9.77 6.90 -8.17
N LEU A 431 -10.08 6.32 -9.34
CA LEU A 431 -10.57 7.11 -10.48
C LEU A 431 -11.95 7.66 -10.15
N ALA A 432 -12.77 6.81 -9.52
CA ALA A 432 -14.11 7.10 -9.07
C ALA A 432 -14.48 6.14 -7.93
N ARG A 433 -15.18 6.62 -6.91
CA ARG A 433 -16.05 5.78 -6.10
C ARG A 433 -17.49 6.18 -6.40
N ILE A 434 -18.22 5.30 -7.07
CA ILE A 434 -19.59 5.55 -7.51
C ILE A 434 -20.52 4.65 -6.72
N SER A 435 -21.58 5.22 -6.15
CA SER A 435 -22.58 4.46 -5.41
C SER A 435 -23.99 4.89 -5.78
N SER A 436 -24.91 3.93 -5.84
CA SER A 436 -26.31 4.16 -6.18
C SER A 436 -27.23 3.28 -5.33
N THR A 437 -28.32 3.86 -4.83
CA THR A 437 -29.40 3.13 -4.15
C THR A 437 -30.57 2.98 -5.11
N GLY A 438 -31.23 1.83 -5.13
CA GLY A 438 -32.44 1.65 -5.95
C GLY A 438 -33.53 2.64 -5.55
N THR A 439 -34.06 3.41 -6.50
CA THR A 439 -35.19 4.32 -6.24
C THR A 439 -36.49 3.53 -6.23
N GLY A 440 -36.81 2.93 -5.08
CA GLY A 440 -38.09 2.27 -4.85
C GLY A 440 -39.08 3.21 -4.16
N THR A 441 -39.81 4.03 -4.90
CA THR A 441 -41.04 4.65 -4.38
C THR A 441 -42.14 3.58 -4.35
N GLY A 442 -42.33 2.93 -3.21
CA GLY A 442 -43.49 2.07 -2.93
C GLY A 442 -43.35 0.61 -3.38
N THR A 443 -43.33 -0.29 -2.39
CA THR A 443 -43.71 -1.73 -2.47
C THR A 443 -43.09 -2.64 -3.54
N GLY A 444 -42.02 -2.23 -4.23
CA GLY A 444 -41.29 -3.07 -5.19
C GLY A 444 -39.79 -3.06 -4.92
N THR A 445 -39.13 -4.20 -5.12
CA THR A 445 -37.67 -4.40 -5.10
C THR A 445 -36.97 -3.33 -5.95
N GLY A 446 -36.35 -2.33 -5.31
CA GLY A 446 -35.69 -1.24 -6.03
C GLY A 446 -34.47 -1.73 -6.78
N THR A 447 -34.42 -1.51 -8.09
CA THR A 447 -33.24 -1.76 -8.92
C THR A 447 -32.33 -0.53 -8.89
N GLY A 448 -31.12 -0.69 -8.37
CA GLY A 448 -30.05 0.29 -8.48
C GLY A 448 -29.26 0.13 -9.77
N THR A 449 -28.79 1.25 -10.34
CA THR A 449 -27.96 1.26 -11.55
C THR A 449 -26.76 2.15 -11.36
N ILE A 450 -25.58 1.67 -11.77
CA ILE A 450 -24.37 2.49 -11.98
C ILE A 450 -24.03 2.43 -13.46
N ALA A 451 -23.82 3.58 -14.08
CA ALA A 451 -23.33 3.63 -15.46
C ALA A 451 -22.28 4.73 -15.61
N TYR A 452 -21.19 4.43 -16.30
CA TYR A 452 -20.12 5.38 -16.58
C TYR A 452 -19.36 5.03 -17.87
N ARG A 453 -18.79 6.05 -18.50
CA ARG A 453 -17.97 5.94 -19.70
C ARG A 453 -16.53 6.30 -19.39
N ILE A 454 -15.60 5.57 -19.99
CA ILE A 454 -14.17 5.80 -19.92
C ILE A 454 -13.69 6.06 -21.35
N GLU A 455 -13.16 7.25 -21.61
CA GLU A 455 -12.56 7.63 -22.88
C GLU A 455 -11.04 7.66 -22.76
N PHE A 456 -10.35 7.10 -23.75
CA PHE A 456 -8.90 6.99 -23.76
C PHE A 456 -8.25 8.10 -24.56
N ARG A 457 -7.13 8.61 -24.04
CA ARG A 457 -6.27 9.60 -24.69
C ARG A 457 -4.90 8.97 -24.90
N ASP A 458 -4.54 8.70 -26.16
CA ASP A 458 -3.28 8.04 -26.56
C ASP A 458 -2.06 8.99 -26.50
N GLY A 459 -2.24 10.21 -25.98
CA GLY A 459 -1.24 11.28 -26.07
C GLY A 459 -0.91 11.68 -27.51
N GLN A 460 0.00 12.63 -27.70
CA GLN A 460 0.75 12.66 -28.95
C GLN A 460 1.83 11.59 -28.83
N GLN A 461 2.02 10.76 -29.86
CA GLN A 461 3.21 9.91 -29.96
C GLN A 461 4.46 10.80 -30.05
N THR A 462 4.91 11.36 -28.94
CA THR A 462 6.35 11.54 -28.79
C THR A 462 6.87 10.13 -28.68
N ARG A 463 7.31 9.57 -29.82
CA ARG A 463 8.33 8.54 -29.78
C ARG A 463 9.33 9.03 -28.74
N MET A 464 9.50 8.30 -27.64
CA MET A 464 10.74 8.44 -26.90
C MET A 464 11.84 8.31 -27.94
N PRO A 465 12.72 9.30 -28.10
CA PRO A 465 13.91 9.08 -28.87
C PRO A 465 14.66 7.98 -28.11
N ILE A 466 14.60 6.75 -28.60
CA ILE A 466 15.75 5.86 -28.45
C ILE A 466 16.81 6.52 -29.34
N THR A 467 17.53 7.50 -28.79
CA THR A 467 18.74 8.00 -29.43
C THR A 467 19.91 7.21 -28.87
N THR A 468 19.98 5.93 -29.21
CA THR A 468 21.28 5.28 -29.44
C THR A 468 21.79 5.75 -30.78
N GLN A 469 22.22 7.02 -30.86
CA GLN A 469 23.03 7.52 -31.96
C GLN A 469 23.69 8.83 -31.51
N THR A 470 24.85 8.67 -30.87
CA THR A 470 25.88 9.69 -30.81
C THR A 470 26.19 10.13 -32.26
N PRO A 471 26.16 11.43 -32.62
CA PRO A 471 26.69 11.85 -33.90
C PRO A 471 28.19 11.52 -33.96
N PRO A 472 28.73 11.02 -35.08
CA PRO A 472 30.15 10.76 -35.19
C PRO A 472 30.90 12.10 -35.14
N LEU A 473 31.51 12.40 -34.00
CA LEU A 473 32.51 13.45 -33.91
C LEU A 473 33.75 13.03 -34.72
N PRO A 474 34.42 13.96 -35.41
CA PRO A 474 35.64 13.66 -36.16
C PRO A 474 36.70 13.08 -35.23
N LEU A 475 37.27 11.94 -35.64
CA LEU A 475 38.32 11.21 -34.93
C LEU A 475 39.42 12.17 -34.45
N PRO A 476 39.65 12.32 -33.13
CA PRO A 476 40.85 12.94 -32.63
C PRO A 476 42.03 12.00 -32.92
N LEU A 477 43.12 12.56 -33.45
CA LEU A 477 44.41 11.89 -33.59
C LEU A 477 44.82 11.18 -32.27
N PRO A 478 45.47 10.01 -32.34
CA PRO A 478 45.83 9.24 -31.16
C PRO A 478 46.87 10.01 -30.34
N LEU A 479 46.45 10.53 -29.19
CA LEU A 479 47.37 11.00 -28.16
C LEU A 479 47.95 9.80 -27.41
N PRO A 480 49.19 9.88 -26.90
CA PRO A 480 49.85 8.77 -26.23
C PRO A 480 49.07 8.36 -24.99
N LEU A 481 48.79 7.06 -24.89
CA LEU A 481 48.22 6.42 -23.71
C LEU A 481 49.02 6.82 -22.46
N PRO A 482 48.40 7.42 -21.42
CA PRO A 482 49.06 7.49 -20.13
C PRO A 482 49.22 6.06 -19.59
N PRO A 483 50.28 5.79 -18.80
CA PRO A 483 50.52 4.46 -18.28
C PRO A 483 49.30 4.02 -17.45
N ARG A 484 48.88 2.76 -17.67
CA ARG A 484 47.90 2.06 -16.82
C ARG A 484 48.36 2.15 -15.36
N GLY A 485 47.83 3.14 -14.65
CA GLY A 485 47.88 3.19 -13.21
C GLY A 485 47.04 2.04 -12.68
N LEU A 486 47.64 1.27 -11.76
CA LEU A 486 46.98 0.22 -11.01
C LEU A 486 45.63 0.71 -10.44
N PRO A 487 44.59 -0.14 -10.40
CA PRO A 487 43.32 0.22 -9.80
C PRO A 487 43.58 0.52 -8.32
N THR A 488 43.44 1.79 -7.94
CA THR A 488 43.56 2.20 -6.55
C THR A 488 42.26 1.77 -5.86
N ARG A 489 42.29 0.58 -5.26
CA ARG A 489 41.33 0.17 -4.23
C ARG A 489 41.37 1.21 -3.12
N ALA A 490 40.22 1.82 -2.83
CA ALA A 490 39.96 2.40 -1.52
C ALA A 490 38.74 1.70 -0.95
N ALA A 491 38.94 0.94 0.12
CA ALA A 491 37.87 0.68 1.07
C ALA A 491 37.52 2.03 1.70
N HIS A 492 36.39 2.62 1.33
CA HIS A 492 35.93 3.85 1.99
C HIS A 492 35.14 3.47 3.25
N GLU A 493 35.87 3.19 4.32
CA GLU A 493 35.42 3.47 5.69
C GLU A 493 36.18 4.74 6.13
N ALA A 494 35.45 5.85 6.35
CA ALA A 494 35.93 7.22 6.61
C ALA A 494 36.50 8.02 5.40
N GLY A 495 35.83 9.13 5.07
CA GLY A 495 36.02 9.90 3.84
C GLY A 495 37.30 10.76 3.73
N VAL A 496 37.77 10.95 2.49
CA VAL A 496 38.78 11.96 2.14
C VAL A 496 38.07 13.31 1.96
N LEU A 497 38.19 14.20 2.94
CA LEU A 497 37.73 15.59 2.81
C LEU A 497 38.73 16.38 1.97
N THR A 498 38.26 16.99 0.88
CA THR A 498 39.04 17.95 0.09
C THR A 498 38.49 19.37 0.31
N PRO A 499 39.26 20.43 -0.02
CA PRO A 499 38.73 21.80 0.02
C PRO A 499 37.48 22.00 -0.86
N ALA A 500 37.34 21.20 -1.93
CA ALA A 500 36.19 21.23 -2.84
C ALA A 500 34.94 20.57 -2.25
N GLY A 501 35.10 19.57 -1.36
CA GLY A 501 33.98 18.80 -0.81
C GLY A 501 34.40 17.41 -0.33
N GLY A 502 33.40 16.57 -0.05
CA GLY A 502 33.62 15.18 0.35
C GLY A 502 32.35 14.38 0.48
N LEU A 503 32.50 13.05 0.46
CA LEU A 503 31.43 12.07 0.69
C LEU A 503 31.78 11.21 1.91
N ASP A 504 30.75 10.84 2.67
CA ASP A 504 30.82 9.85 3.73
C ASP A 504 29.84 8.72 3.40
N VAL A 505 30.38 7.55 3.05
CA VAL A 505 29.62 6.40 2.53
C VAL A 505 29.98 5.16 3.32
N SER A 506 28.97 4.40 3.72
CA SER A 506 29.11 3.09 4.35
C SER A 506 28.48 2.03 3.45
N ALA A 507 29.22 0.98 3.15
CA ALA A 507 28.71 -0.15 2.37
C ALA A 507 27.50 -0.83 3.06
N ALA A 508 27.45 -0.79 4.40
CA ALA A 508 26.41 -1.45 5.19
C ALA A 508 25.12 -0.65 5.33
N THR A 509 25.17 0.68 5.15
CA THR A 509 24.04 1.57 5.50
C THR A 509 23.71 2.63 4.46
N GLY A 510 24.65 3.06 3.62
CA GLY A 510 24.40 4.07 2.58
C GLY A 510 25.31 5.31 2.64
N LEU A 511 24.92 6.36 1.91
CA LEU A 511 25.55 7.69 1.91
C LEU A 511 25.08 8.48 3.14
N HIS A 512 25.99 8.71 4.09
CA HIS A 512 25.74 9.46 5.31
C HIS A 512 25.81 10.97 5.10
N ALA A 513 26.82 11.46 4.37
CA ALA A 513 26.98 12.89 4.15
C ALA A 513 27.55 13.19 2.76
N TRP A 514 27.08 14.29 2.19
CA TRP A 514 27.67 14.94 1.01
C TRP A 514 27.91 16.41 1.33
N ARG A 515 29.16 16.85 1.18
CA ARG A 515 29.58 18.24 1.38
C ARG A 515 30.09 18.86 0.09
N HIS A 516 29.66 20.09 -0.18
CA HIS A 516 30.18 20.94 -1.26
C HIS A 516 30.77 22.20 -0.64
N ARG A 517 32.06 22.47 -0.89
CA ARG A 517 32.80 23.63 -0.32
C ARG A 517 32.64 23.77 1.20
N GLY A 518 32.64 22.65 1.91
CA GLY A 518 32.46 22.58 3.37
C GLY A 518 31.01 22.70 3.87
N ILE A 519 30.04 22.97 2.99
CA ILE A 519 28.61 23.07 3.32
C ILE A 519 27.95 21.70 3.16
N HIS A 520 27.15 21.28 4.13
CA HIS A 520 26.35 20.06 4.03
C HIS A 520 25.20 20.22 3.03
N VAL A 521 25.20 19.35 2.02
CA VAL A 521 24.14 19.25 1.01
C VAL A 521 23.13 18.17 1.42
N LEU A 522 23.65 16.97 1.70
CA LEU A 522 22.94 15.89 2.36
C LEU A 522 23.67 15.51 3.64
N ASP A 523 22.91 15.25 4.69
CA ASP A 523 23.48 14.83 5.96
C ASP A 523 22.50 13.94 6.73
N SER A 524 23.00 12.79 7.17
CA SER A 524 22.32 11.96 8.14
C SER A 524 22.78 12.44 9.51
N SER A 525 21.87 13.00 10.30
CA SER A 525 22.17 13.49 11.64
C SER A 525 22.41 12.36 12.67
N GLN A 526 23.13 11.30 12.29
CA GLN A 526 23.55 10.26 13.22
C GLN A 526 24.30 10.91 14.40
N PRO A 527 24.05 10.48 15.65
CA PRO A 527 23.41 9.22 16.04
C PRO A 527 21.94 9.35 16.50
N ARG A 528 21.23 10.47 16.28
CA ARG A 528 19.82 10.55 16.72
C ARG A 528 18.97 9.65 15.82
N SER A 529 18.46 8.55 16.38
CA SER A 529 17.52 7.64 15.69
C SER A 529 16.33 8.46 15.22
N ARG A 530 16.29 8.75 13.91
CA ARG A 530 15.20 9.48 13.28
C ARG A 530 14.33 8.47 12.54
N SER A 531 13.03 8.57 12.79
CA SER A 531 12.03 7.77 12.11
C SER A 531 11.38 8.56 10.98
N ILE A 532 11.08 7.90 9.87
CA ILE A 532 10.20 8.42 8.83
C ILE A 532 9.21 7.36 8.40
N GLY A 533 7.91 7.65 8.60
CA GLY A 533 6.86 6.64 8.47
C GLY A 533 7.23 5.35 9.22
N PRO A 534 7.21 4.18 8.56
CA PRO A 534 7.53 2.89 9.17
C PRO A 534 9.02 2.62 9.38
N LEU A 535 9.92 3.47 8.86
CA LEU A 535 11.36 3.31 9.02
C LEU A 535 11.79 3.89 10.36
N ASN A 536 12.04 3.04 11.36
CA ASN A 536 12.33 3.48 12.73
C ASN A 536 13.74 3.96 12.97
N ARG A 537 14.64 3.61 12.05
CA ARG A 537 16.03 4.05 12.04
C ARG A 537 16.39 4.32 10.60
N LEU A 538 16.48 5.60 10.26
CA LEU A 538 17.04 6.01 8.99
C LEU A 538 18.48 5.47 8.87
N PRO A 539 18.77 4.64 7.86
CA PRO A 539 20.08 4.00 7.75
C PRO A 539 21.16 5.02 7.37
N ALA A 540 20.84 5.95 6.47
CA ALA A 540 21.74 7.01 5.99
C ALA A 540 20.90 8.15 5.36
N ALA A 541 21.56 9.17 4.78
CA ALA A 541 20.88 10.25 4.06
C ALA A 541 20.40 9.80 2.68
N ALA A 542 21.12 8.87 2.05
CA ALA A 542 20.64 8.10 0.90
C ALA A 542 21.10 6.64 0.99
N TRP A 543 20.29 5.71 0.49
CA TRP A 543 20.60 4.28 0.48
C TRP A 543 19.91 3.57 -0.68
N VAL A 544 20.24 2.30 -0.89
CA VAL A 544 19.77 1.52 -2.03
C VAL A 544 18.99 0.29 -1.59
N ALA A 545 18.02 -0.12 -2.39
CA ALA A 545 17.33 -1.39 -2.19
C ALA A 545 16.80 -1.95 -3.52
N SER A 546 16.60 -3.26 -3.56
CA SER A 546 15.74 -3.89 -4.56
C SER A 546 14.32 -4.01 -4.00
N LEU A 547 13.33 -3.60 -4.79
CA LEU A 547 11.91 -3.70 -4.42
C LEU A 547 11.18 -4.63 -5.39
N ARG A 548 10.04 -5.14 -4.92
CA ARG A 548 9.08 -5.86 -5.77
C ARG A 548 8.44 -4.93 -6.80
N ASP A 549 7.75 -5.52 -7.77
CA ASP A 549 7.05 -4.78 -8.82
C ASP A 549 6.07 -3.74 -8.25
N ARG A 550 6.33 -2.44 -8.48
CA ARG A 550 5.48 -1.33 -8.01
C ARG A 550 4.06 -1.33 -8.60
N THR A 551 3.79 -2.14 -9.63
CA THR A 551 2.52 -2.09 -10.38
C THR A 551 1.41 -2.92 -9.77
N THR A 552 1.70 -3.74 -8.76
CA THR A 552 0.69 -4.53 -8.06
C THR A 552 -0.06 -3.66 -7.05
N PRO A 553 -1.39 -3.50 -7.15
CA PRO A 553 -2.18 -2.68 -6.22
C PRO A 553 -2.07 -3.13 -4.76
N ASP A 554 -1.89 -4.44 -4.52
CA ASP A 554 -1.86 -5.00 -3.18
C ASP A 554 -0.66 -4.50 -2.37
N HIS A 555 0.54 -4.29 -2.94
CA HIS A 555 1.69 -3.79 -2.16
C HIS A 555 2.20 -2.42 -2.59
N GLY A 556 2.14 -2.06 -3.88
CA GLY A 556 2.64 -0.78 -4.40
C GLY A 556 4.16 -0.58 -4.19
N VAL A 557 4.61 0.66 -3.99
CA VAL A 557 6.04 0.91 -3.67
C VAL A 557 6.29 0.74 -2.18
N GLU A 558 7.13 -0.21 -1.82
CA GLU A 558 7.43 -0.54 -0.43
C GLU A 558 8.29 0.51 0.29
N TRP A 559 8.28 0.43 1.62
CA TRP A 559 9.30 1.06 2.45
C TRP A 559 10.42 0.05 2.71
N ALA A 560 11.63 0.34 2.23
CA ALA A 560 12.77 -0.54 2.41
C ALA A 560 13.92 0.15 3.14
N SER A 561 14.61 -0.63 3.98
CA SER A 561 15.93 -0.25 4.49
C SER A 561 17.01 -0.56 3.44
N HIS A 562 18.26 -0.22 3.72
CA HIS A 562 19.38 -0.59 2.86
C HIS A 562 19.45 -2.10 2.64
N ASP A 563 19.52 -2.52 1.38
CA ASP A 563 19.67 -3.93 1.02
C ASP A 563 21.15 -4.32 1.07
N ALA A 564 21.52 -5.02 2.14
CA ALA A 564 22.89 -5.46 2.38
C ALA A 564 23.44 -6.45 1.34
N SER A 565 22.60 -6.97 0.43
CA SER A 565 23.07 -7.80 -0.69
C SER A 565 23.80 -6.98 -1.77
N PHE A 566 23.65 -5.66 -1.79
CA PHE A 566 24.39 -4.78 -2.70
C PHE A 566 25.80 -4.49 -2.18
N THR A 567 26.80 -4.81 -2.99
CA THR A 567 28.21 -4.49 -2.70
C THR A 567 28.57 -3.09 -3.20
N LEU A 568 29.27 -2.30 -2.37
CA LEU A 568 29.74 -0.97 -2.75
C LEU A 568 30.99 -1.10 -3.63
N ASP A 569 30.95 -0.54 -4.84
CA ASP A 569 32.07 -0.45 -5.79
C ASP A 569 32.84 -1.79 -5.99
N GLY A 570 32.11 -2.91 -6.01
CA GLY A 570 32.65 -4.27 -6.07
C GLY A 570 33.28 -4.66 -7.42
N SER A 571 34.30 -5.52 -7.38
CA SER A 571 35.08 -5.99 -8.54
C SER A 571 34.55 -7.27 -9.23
N SER A 572 33.41 -7.80 -8.81
CA SER A 572 32.80 -8.99 -9.43
C SER A 572 31.75 -8.57 -10.46
N ALA A 573 31.93 -8.98 -11.71
CA ALA A 573 31.03 -8.63 -12.81
C ALA A 573 29.60 -9.24 -12.66
N ASP A 574 29.45 -10.26 -11.81
CA ASP A 574 28.24 -11.09 -11.75
C ASP A 574 27.34 -10.81 -10.54
N GLY A 575 27.70 -9.85 -9.68
CA GLY A 575 27.02 -9.55 -8.41
C GLY A 575 26.21 -8.26 -8.40
N ARG A 576 25.32 -8.13 -7.41
CA ARG A 576 24.61 -6.87 -7.12
C ARG A 576 25.58 -5.80 -6.64
N ARG A 577 25.55 -4.64 -7.30
CA ARG A 577 26.49 -3.55 -7.06
C ARG A 577 25.80 -2.21 -6.97
N TRP A 578 26.37 -1.32 -6.17
CA TRP A 578 25.99 0.08 -6.13
C TRP A 578 27.23 0.96 -5.92
N GLY A 579 27.12 2.24 -6.27
CA GLY A 579 28.22 3.19 -6.15
C GLY A 579 27.73 4.63 -6.11
N VAL A 580 28.57 5.52 -5.56
CA VAL A 580 28.33 6.97 -5.51
C VAL A 580 29.54 7.68 -6.08
N GLN A 581 29.35 8.35 -7.23
CA GLN A 581 30.44 9.03 -7.92
C GLN A 581 30.21 10.55 -7.89
N PRO A 582 31.07 11.32 -7.22
CA PRO A 582 31.02 12.78 -7.30
C PRO A 582 31.66 13.28 -8.60
N ASN A 583 31.24 14.45 -9.06
CA ASN A 583 32.01 15.21 -10.03
C ASN A 583 33.22 15.90 -9.35
N ALA A 584 34.10 16.53 -10.15
CA ALA A 584 35.40 17.01 -9.67
C ALA A 584 35.31 18.07 -8.54
N ASP A 585 34.25 18.87 -8.50
CA ASP A 585 34.04 19.92 -7.50
C ASP A 585 32.94 19.60 -6.48
N PHE A 586 32.45 18.36 -6.47
CA PHE A 586 31.37 17.89 -5.61
C PHE A 586 30.07 18.71 -5.72
N SER A 587 29.83 19.41 -6.84
CA SER A 587 28.56 20.09 -7.11
C SER A 587 27.46 19.11 -7.60
N ALA A 588 27.85 17.90 -8.00
CA ALA A 588 26.93 16.83 -8.34
C ALA A 588 27.45 15.46 -7.89
N ILE A 589 26.52 14.55 -7.60
CA ILE A 589 26.79 13.13 -7.37
C ILE A 589 25.88 12.26 -8.23
N ASP A 590 26.42 11.16 -8.74
CA ASP A 590 25.68 10.10 -9.42
C ASP A 590 25.63 8.87 -8.52
N ILE A 591 24.42 8.39 -8.22
CA ILE A 591 24.19 7.14 -7.48
C ILE A 591 23.77 6.08 -8.50
N SER A 592 24.53 5.00 -8.60
CA SER A 592 24.34 3.93 -9.58
C SER A 592 24.05 2.59 -8.91
N LEU A 593 23.17 1.78 -9.48
CA LEU A 593 22.78 0.45 -9.01
C LEU A 593 22.73 -0.50 -10.19
N SER A 594 23.20 -1.74 -9.99
CA SER A 594 23.13 -2.78 -11.01
C SER A 594 22.87 -4.14 -10.36
N ASP A 595 21.92 -4.88 -10.93
CA ASP A 595 21.58 -6.25 -10.54
C ASP A 595 21.58 -7.15 -11.79
N PRO A 596 22.73 -7.75 -12.15
CA PRO A 596 22.85 -8.64 -13.31
C PRO A 596 22.20 -10.01 -13.08
N THR A 597 21.74 -10.34 -11.86
CA THR A 597 21.19 -11.66 -11.52
C THR A 597 19.68 -11.78 -11.80
N ARG A 598 18.95 -10.66 -11.89
CA ARG A 598 17.49 -10.65 -11.99
C ARG A 598 16.95 -10.49 -13.41
N ALA A 599 15.94 -11.30 -13.76
CA ALA A 599 15.30 -11.23 -15.06
C ALA A 599 14.85 -9.78 -15.41
N PRO A 600 15.01 -9.34 -16.67
CA PRO A 600 14.56 -8.02 -17.09
C PRO A 600 13.07 -7.81 -16.79
N GLY A 601 12.73 -6.65 -16.20
CA GLY A 601 11.35 -6.18 -16.12
C GLY A 601 10.48 -6.74 -14.99
N THR A 602 11.02 -7.45 -13.99
CA THR A 602 10.23 -7.97 -12.86
C THR A 602 10.39 -7.19 -11.56
N ASP A 603 11.49 -6.47 -11.39
CA ASP A 603 11.87 -5.86 -10.11
C ASP A 603 12.34 -4.41 -10.27
N GLU A 604 12.23 -3.66 -9.18
CA GLU A 604 12.60 -2.25 -9.14
C GLU A 604 13.95 -2.09 -8.44
N LEU A 605 14.81 -1.23 -8.99
CA LEU A 605 15.98 -0.71 -8.32
C LEU A 605 15.64 0.68 -7.77
N ALA A 606 15.86 0.87 -6.48
CA ALA A 606 15.48 2.08 -5.77
C ALA A 606 16.67 2.77 -5.11
N VAL A 607 16.78 4.08 -5.32
CA VAL A 607 17.55 4.99 -4.46
C VAL A 607 16.57 5.69 -3.53
N PHE A 608 16.77 5.54 -2.23
CA PHE A 608 16.06 6.33 -1.24
C PHE A 608 16.89 7.56 -0.91
N VAL A 609 16.28 8.74 -0.92
CA VAL A 609 16.91 10.02 -0.55
C VAL A 609 16.06 10.69 0.51
N PHE A 610 16.65 10.93 1.67
CA PHE A 610 16.03 11.70 2.74
C PHE A 610 16.27 13.20 2.50
N VAL A 611 15.19 13.95 2.30
CA VAL A 611 15.27 15.40 2.10
C VAL A 611 15.67 16.07 3.43
N PRO A 612 16.69 16.95 3.45
CA PRO A 612 17.15 17.61 4.67
C PRO A 612 16.02 18.31 5.42
N ALA A 613 16.03 18.23 6.75
CA ALA A 613 15.00 18.85 7.60
C ALA A 613 14.91 20.37 7.50
N THR A 614 15.97 21.01 6.98
CA THR A 614 16.00 22.45 6.73
C THR A 614 15.09 22.84 5.58
N ALA A 615 14.78 21.92 4.67
CA ALA A 615 13.87 22.18 3.56
C ALA A 615 12.46 22.48 4.09
N GLN A 616 11.87 23.57 3.60
CA GLN A 616 10.50 23.97 3.91
C GLN A 616 9.51 23.58 2.82
N HIS A 617 10.02 23.34 1.60
CA HIS A 617 9.23 23.01 0.43
C HIS A 617 10.00 22.06 -0.50
N ILE A 618 9.27 21.46 -1.44
CA ILE A 618 9.78 20.72 -2.57
C ILE A 618 9.15 21.29 -3.84
N ASP A 619 9.94 21.46 -4.88
CA ASP A 619 9.45 21.84 -6.20
C ASP A 619 9.41 20.60 -7.09
N LEU A 620 8.24 20.28 -7.64
CA LEU A 620 8.03 19.13 -8.52
C LEU A 620 8.42 19.49 -9.95
N GLY A 621 9.27 18.70 -10.59
CA GLY A 621 9.82 18.96 -11.92
C GLY A 621 11.12 19.78 -11.91
N ASP A 622 11.65 20.02 -13.10
CA ASP A 622 12.94 20.69 -13.37
C ASP A 622 12.79 22.02 -14.12
N GLY A 623 11.58 22.36 -14.57
CA GLY A 623 11.27 23.54 -15.40
C GLY A 623 10.67 24.76 -14.66
N PRO A 624 10.40 25.87 -15.36
CA PRO A 624 9.80 27.08 -14.79
C PRO A 624 8.38 26.88 -14.25
N ASP A 625 7.68 25.84 -14.71
CA ASP A 625 6.35 25.45 -14.24
C ASP A 625 6.40 24.50 -13.03
N ALA A 626 7.55 24.39 -12.37
CA ALA A 626 7.71 23.50 -11.23
C ALA A 626 6.71 23.85 -10.12
N LYS A 627 5.98 22.83 -9.65
CA LYS A 627 4.94 23.03 -8.63
C LYS A 627 5.56 22.95 -7.25
N ARG A 628 5.47 24.05 -6.51
CA ARG A 628 5.92 24.12 -5.11
C ARG A 628 4.93 23.46 -4.15
N LEU A 629 5.41 22.53 -3.34
CA LEU A 629 4.68 21.87 -2.27
C LEU A 629 5.32 22.18 -0.91
N SER A 630 4.49 22.59 0.05
CA SER A 630 4.91 22.74 1.45
C SER A 630 5.18 21.39 2.08
N ILE A 631 6.28 21.27 2.81
CA ILE A 631 6.57 20.09 3.66
C ILE A 631 5.80 20.17 4.98
N ALA A 632 5.52 21.39 5.46
CA ALA A 632 4.73 21.60 6.67
C ALA A 632 3.25 21.27 6.42
N GLY A 633 2.61 20.65 7.41
CA GLY A 633 1.17 20.39 7.43
C GLY A 633 0.82 18.90 7.50
N THR A 634 -0.27 18.54 6.81
CA THR A 634 -0.78 17.18 6.75
C THR A 634 0.14 16.27 5.91
N PRO A 635 0.23 14.97 6.24
CA PRO A 635 0.96 14.02 5.41
C PRO A 635 0.43 13.99 3.98
N TRP A 636 1.34 13.86 3.02
CA TRP A 636 0.98 13.75 1.61
C TRP A 636 1.97 12.89 0.86
N ARG A 637 1.54 12.37 -0.29
CA ARG A 637 2.41 11.66 -1.22
C ARG A 637 2.09 12.00 -2.67
N THR A 638 3.10 12.05 -3.49
CA THR A 638 2.96 12.35 -4.92
C THR A 638 4.06 11.69 -5.71
N TRP A 639 3.80 11.49 -6.99
CA TRP A 639 4.80 11.02 -7.93
C TRP A 639 5.22 12.13 -8.85
N THR A 640 6.46 12.05 -9.30
CA THR A 640 7.05 12.95 -10.29
C THR A 640 8.20 12.24 -11.01
N ARG A 641 8.83 12.89 -11.97
CA ARG A 641 10.03 12.36 -12.65
C ARG A 641 11.33 12.95 -12.12
N ALA A 642 11.27 14.19 -11.66
CA ALA A 642 12.37 14.93 -11.07
C ALA A 642 11.81 15.88 -10.01
N PHE A 643 12.62 16.25 -9.04
CA PHE A 643 12.21 17.21 -8.01
C PHE A 643 13.40 18.01 -7.52
N ARG A 644 13.11 19.16 -6.93
CA ARG A 644 14.09 20.03 -6.30
C ARG A 644 13.77 20.27 -4.84
N PHE A 645 14.79 20.41 -4.01
CA PHE A 645 14.65 20.84 -2.63
C PHE A 645 15.77 21.81 -2.24
N PRO A 646 15.48 22.80 -1.38
CA PRO A 646 16.47 23.78 -0.95
C PRO A 646 17.43 23.21 0.10
N THR A 647 18.71 23.58 -0.02
CA THR A 647 19.74 23.32 0.99
C THR A 647 20.54 24.60 1.27
N PRO A 648 21.35 24.66 2.35
CA PRO A 648 22.25 25.78 2.57
C PRO A 648 23.30 25.98 1.46
N ALA A 649 23.57 24.96 0.63
CA ALA A 649 24.50 25.03 -0.49
C ALA A 649 23.86 25.51 -1.80
N GLY A 650 22.53 25.60 -1.87
CA GLY A 650 21.75 25.83 -3.09
C GLY A 650 20.59 24.85 -3.24
N ASP A 651 19.80 25.02 -4.29
CA ASP A 651 18.73 24.06 -4.61
C ASP A 651 19.34 22.79 -5.21
N VAL A 652 18.92 21.62 -4.73
CA VAL A 652 19.37 20.34 -5.26
C VAL A 652 18.30 19.76 -6.16
N LEU A 653 18.63 19.55 -7.44
CA LEU A 653 17.83 18.82 -8.42
C LEU A 653 18.16 17.33 -8.37
N VAL A 654 17.12 16.49 -8.29
CA VAL A 654 17.22 15.03 -8.38
C VAL A 654 16.54 14.56 -9.66
N GLU A 655 17.29 13.91 -10.54
CA GLU A 655 16.82 13.46 -11.85
C GLU A 655 17.38 12.09 -12.24
N PRO A 656 16.65 11.29 -13.04
CA PRO A 656 17.17 10.03 -13.56
C PRO A 656 18.20 10.29 -14.67
N ARG A 657 19.22 9.43 -14.78
CA ARG A 657 20.21 9.44 -15.86
C ARG A 657 20.15 8.17 -16.70
N ASP A 658 19.93 7.02 -16.06
CA ASP A 658 19.85 5.71 -16.71
C ASP A 658 18.74 4.86 -16.08
N GLY A 659 18.17 3.95 -16.88
CA GLY A 659 17.11 3.02 -16.48
C GLY A 659 15.79 3.29 -17.20
N ASP A 660 14.93 2.28 -17.23
CA ASP A 660 13.61 2.34 -17.85
C ASP A 660 12.52 2.67 -16.82
N HIS A 661 11.44 3.31 -17.29
CA HIS A 661 10.27 3.65 -16.47
C HIS A 661 10.63 4.40 -15.17
N THR A 662 11.53 5.38 -15.28
CA THR A 662 12.03 6.17 -14.15
C THR A 662 10.92 7.03 -13.55
N GLU A 663 10.67 6.90 -12.25
CA GLU A 663 9.72 7.72 -11.50
C GLU A 663 10.27 7.96 -10.09
N VAL A 664 9.83 9.04 -9.44
CA VAL A 664 10.12 9.36 -8.05
C VAL A 664 8.81 9.38 -7.27
N LEU A 665 8.73 8.62 -6.18
CA LEU A 665 7.67 8.73 -5.19
C LEU A 665 8.17 9.57 -4.01
N LEU A 666 7.52 10.70 -3.78
CA LEU A 666 7.76 11.58 -2.64
C LEU A 666 6.71 11.31 -1.56
N ARG A 667 7.15 11.08 -0.31
CA ARG A 667 6.29 10.88 0.85
C ARG A 667 6.66 11.87 1.96
N ALA A 668 5.76 12.80 2.26
CA ALA A 668 5.92 13.76 3.34
C ALA A 668 5.13 13.33 4.57
N GLY A 669 5.74 13.49 5.74
CA GLY A 669 5.09 13.26 7.03
C GLY A 669 5.85 13.95 8.17
N PRO A 670 5.50 13.66 9.43
CA PRO A 670 6.09 14.32 10.60
C PRO A 670 7.62 14.20 10.68
N GLY A 671 8.21 13.18 10.08
CA GLY A 671 9.65 12.93 10.06
C GLY A 671 10.45 13.72 9.01
N GLY A 672 9.78 14.34 8.03
CA GLY A 672 10.38 14.96 6.84
C GLY A 672 9.83 14.37 5.54
N VAL A 673 10.59 14.50 4.45
CA VAL A 673 10.24 13.89 3.15
C VAL A 673 11.23 12.80 2.78
N LEU A 674 10.69 11.65 2.38
CA LEU A 674 11.43 10.56 1.77
C LEU A 674 11.12 10.53 0.28
N ALA A 675 12.16 10.62 -0.55
CA ALA A 675 12.08 10.34 -1.97
C ALA A 675 12.50 8.89 -2.24
N THR A 676 11.71 8.16 -2.99
CA THR A 676 12.06 6.84 -3.54
C THR A 676 12.18 6.98 -5.06
N CYS A 677 13.42 7.03 -5.53
CA CYS A 677 13.79 7.16 -6.92
C CYS A 677 13.87 5.76 -7.56
N LEU A 678 12.93 5.43 -8.44
CA LEU A 678 12.66 4.09 -8.95
C LEU A 678 13.00 3.97 -10.42
N ALA A 679 13.76 2.96 -10.79
CA ALA A 679 13.96 2.60 -12.18
C ALA A 679 13.96 1.09 -12.35
N ARG A 680 13.46 0.64 -13.50
CA ARG A 680 13.70 -0.73 -13.95
C ARG A 680 15.07 -0.78 -14.62
N PRO A 681 15.93 -1.73 -14.24
CA PRO A 681 17.26 -1.82 -14.82
C PRO A 681 17.19 -2.05 -16.33
N ALA A 682 18.02 -1.32 -17.08
CA ALA A 682 18.09 -1.39 -18.54
C ALA A 682 19.50 -1.74 -19.03
N GLY A 683 19.61 -2.19 -20.28
CA GLY A 683 20.89 -2.56 -20.91
C GLY A 683 21.48 -3.89 -20.40
N GLU A 684 22.66 -4.26 -20.94
CA GLU A 684 23.36 -5.50 -20.58
C GLU A 684 23.74 -5.54 -19.10
N ASP A 685 24.21 -4.41 -18.57
CA ASP A 685 24.63 -4.25 -17.17
C ASP A 685 23.47 -4.09 -16.17
N ARG A 686 22.21 -4.05 -16.66
CA ARG A 686 21.02 -3.89 -15.83
C ARG A 686 21.16 -2.71 -14.86
N LEU A 687 21.48 -1.54 -15.42
CA LEU A 687 21.86 -0.34 -14.68
C LEU A 687 20.66 0.58 -14.43
N ALA A 688 20.63 1.17 -13.23
CA ALA A 688 19.82 2.33 -12.89
C ALA A 688 20.74 3.41 -12.30
N ARG A 689 20.57 4.67 -12.72
CA ARG A 689 21.38 5.78 -12.24
C ARG A 689 20.55 7.04 -12.00
N TRP A 690 20.81 7.68 -10.87
CA TRP A 690 20.18 8.93 -10.46
C TRP A 690 21.24 9.98 -10.15
N ARG A 691 20.99 11.22 -10.56
CA ARG A 691 21.88 12.35 -10.33
C ARG A 691 21.25 13.33 -9.35
N LEU A 692 22.07 13.81 -8.42
CA LEU A 692 21.76 14.93 -7.54
C LEU A 692 22.72 16.08 -7.89
N THR A 693 22.20 17.25 -8.24
CA THR A 693 22.99 18.42 -8.69
C THR A 693 22.60 19.67 -7.93
N ILE A 694 23.58 20.46 -7.48
CA ILE A 694 23.36 21.79 -6.90
C ILE A 694 23.21 22.81 -8.05
N LEU A 695 22.14 23.61 -8.02
CA LEU A 695 21.79 24.61 -9.03
C LEU A 695 22.30 26.02 -8.71
#